data_AF-A0A932T6B8-F1
#
_entry.id   AF-A0A932T6B8-F1
#
_cell.length_a   1.000
_cell.length_b   1.000
_cell.length_c   1.000
_cell.angle_alpha   90.00
_cell.angle_beta   90.00
_cell.angle_gamma   90.00
#
_symmetry.space_group_name_H-M   'P 1'
#
loop_
_entity.id
_entity.type
_entity.pdbx_description
1 polymer ?
#
loop_
_entity_poly.entity_id
_entity_poly.type
_entity_poly.pdbx_seq_one_letter_code
_entity_poly.pdbx_strand_id
1 'polypeptide(L)'
;MSSPRRLILRSFQSPGDVVMLTAAVRDLHLAHKGKFETDVRTTADALWLNNPYITRLNEGQPGVEYMEMHYPLIHECNQRPYHFIHGYVQHLEQQLGVKIPVTRFAGDIHLSAEEKNFPPPGAELGIDGPFWIMMAGGKFDFTAKWWNPAWYQRIVDHFRGKIRFVQCGEQGHWHPPLEGVVNLIGKTDTRAFIRLVHHADGVICPVTFAMHLAAAVETRPGKPRHRPCVVIAGGREPPHWEAYPHHQFLSTVGALPCCADGGCWKSRCQPVGDGDMKDHHDVCIDPVQIRQDLRIPRCMELITPEQVIERIELYYLGGALKYRQNGANGAFRHEAQPSAAAPAAELAASALPNSPSARPPLRPFDPSDPSAPMNVLINFRHGLGDDVQLTIILKHLQKYRPNWIVDVAALVGKHSAFHGRCRKVYVLDRESPPCCQYQQRFTLDWHECHTSYADSPSTKAERCLREEFGISPDPELCIYAIRVGEDARALARAYLDKICAGKIEIQNPDPESRFPVVLIHYEGNTSADMKNIPTEIVRRLCDDIIEDGFVPVILDWDYRTPLADGVRIHCPDQRAELWHRTGTGDAESLAALTELSTLVVGVDSGPLHVAGATTTPTLGVWTRHHPLHYCSLGGNVTHLVPRSHADLLRGDRTVGSAYFDAHYRFQVYDDLEIGLRAAVRSRLHAALSGLLFTRNFWVRADMAEQDLVVVQDIAEEDSYGIDDLPMPRPVIVDVGAHIGCFSRRLYQRNPLARIFAVECCPENIPALQKNVGEFATVIQGAVTYEPDVALLNAVYKNCLSTGGSAVIDRQELNRRVTTHECATGPGHEMPSEYWADFRPIQAHTLEDLMQEYGFEHIDVLKLDCEGSEFSILGKSPSLDRISLIVGEYHGKEKFERLVAERFANWSLKILRDGDLGTFWLTNPAFVAPPAHKWSVRTHAPTLRADSTTNAPLTLSMNGTTTFQEVLQTLRQAAPLRNQILVEHYGDSGMIHQACDTFTAEHPEFERQIVRHGDAARLIFEKRSSP
;
A
#
# COMPACT_ATOMS: atom_id res chain seq x y z
N MET A 1 40.43 6.17 58.94
CA MET A 1 39.38 5.79 57.98
C MET A 1 38.12 5.54 58.80
N SER A 2 36.99 6.20 58.51
CA SER A 2 35.75 5.93 59.25
C SER A 2 35.31 4.49 58.98
N SER A 3 34.77 3.82 60.00
CA SER A 3 34.16 2.50 59.82
C SER A 3 33.06 2.56 58.75
N PRO A 4 32.91 1.52 57.91
CA PRO A 4 31.86 1.48 56.90
C PRO A 4 30.48 1.53 57.58
N ARG A 5 29.54 2.23 56.93
CA ARG A 5 28.14 2.30 57.38
C ARG A 5 27.46 0.97 57.07
N ARG A 6 26.85 0.33 58.08
CA ARG A 6 26.23 -0.99 57.97
C ARG A 6 24.73 -0.85 57.72
N LEU A 7 24.25 -1.41 56.61
CA LEU A 7 22.87 -1.26 56.15
C LEU A 7 22.23 -2.63 55.89
N ILE A 8 21.01 -2.84 56.40
CA ILE A 8 20.12 -3.93 55.99
C ILE A 8 19.00 -3.33 55.13
N LEU A 9 18.99 -3.66 53.83
CA LEU A 9 18.00 -3.19 52.88
C LEU A 9 16.83 -4.18 52.79
N ARG A 10 15.61 -3.72 53.03
CA ARG A 10 14.41 -4.57 53.08
C ARG A 10 13.50 -4.27 51.90
N SER A 11 13.13 -5.31 51.15
CA SER A 11 12.14 -5.21 50.06
C SER A 11 11.39 -6.52 49.92
N PHE A 12 10.08 -6.49 50.14
CA PHE A 12 9.22 -7.67 50.01
C PHE A 12 8.41 -7.69 48.70
N GLN A 13 8.96 -7.04 47.67
CA GLN A 13 8.33 -6.94 46.35
C GLN A 13 8.51 -8.23 45.54
N SER A 14 8.04 -8.27 44.29
CA SER A 14 8.16 -9.50 43.49
C SER A 14 9.64 -9.77 43.11
N PRO A 15 10.01 -11.03 42.80
CA PRO A 15 11.41 -11.37 42.46
C PRO A 15 12.01 -10.51 41.32
N GLY A 16 11.19 -10.11 40.34
CA GLY A 16 11.62 -9.18 39.27
C GLY A 16 12.09 -7.83 39.79
N ASP A 17 11.38 -7.26 40.75
CA ASP A 17 11.73 -5.99 41.39
C ASP A 17 13.02 -6.15 42.20
N VAL A 18 13.17 -7.27 42.91
CA VAL A 18 14.39 -7.56 43.69
C VAL A 18 15.63 -7.66 42.77
N VAL A 19 15.50 -8.11 41.52
CA VAL A 19 16.62 -8.04 40.56
C VAL A 19 17.09 -6.60 40.32
N MET A 20 16.20 -5.60 40.32
CA MET A 20 16.63 -4.19 40.21
C MET A 20 17.35 -3.70 41.46
N LEU A 21 16.96 -4.19 42.64
CA LEU A 21 17.67 -3.88 43.88
C LEU A 21 19.12 -4.41 43.85
N THR A 22 19.38 -5.56 43.24
CA THR A 22 20.76 -6.07 43.09
C THR A 22 21.67 -5.12 42.29
N ALA A 23 21.13 -4.47 41.24
CA ALA A 23 21.88 -3.45 40.50
C ALA A 23 22.19 -2.22 41.35
N ALA A 24 21.23 -1.78 42.17
CA ALA A 24 21.41 -0.64 43.04
C ALA A 24 22.49 -0.88 44.11
N VAL A 25 22.53 -2.09 44.69
CA VAL A 25 23.59 -2.49 45.63
C VAL A 25 24.95 -2.56 44.95
N ARG A 26 25.06 -3.19 43.78
CA ARG A 26 26.30 -3.22 43.00
C ARG A 26 26.83 -1.81 42.76
N ASP A 27 25.99 -0.92 42.23
CA ASP A 27 26.42 0.42 41.83
C ASP A 27 26.74 1.31 43.04
N LEU A 28 26.07 1.12 44.18
CA LEU A 28 26.44 1.75 45.45
C LEU A 28 27.88 1.39 45.84
N HIS A 29 28.22 0.10 45.83
CA HIS A 29 29.55 -0.38 46.21
C HIS A 29 30.64 -0.01 45.21
N LEU A 30 30.32 0.04 43.92
CA LEU A 30 31.25 0.50 42.89
C LEU A 30 31.57 2.00 43.01
N ALA A 31 30.55 2.82 43.27
CA ALA A 31 30.70 4.27 43.44
C ALA A 31 31.37 4.64 44.77
N HIS A 32 31.15 3.84 45.83
CA HIS A 32 31.58 4.14 47.20
C HIS A 32 32.33 2.98 47.84
N LYS A 33 33.40 2.52 47.17
CA LYS A 33 34.22 1.38 47.60
C LYS A 33 34.65 1.52 49.07
N GLY A 34 34.30 0.51 49.88
CA GLY A 34 34.67 0.41 51.28
C GLY A 34 33.95 1.35 52.24
N LYS A 35 32.96 2.14 51.77
CA LYS A 35 32.18 3.03 52.65
C LYS A 35 30.93 2.38 53.25
N PHE A 36 30.44 1.30 52.64
CA PHE A 36 29.21 0.62 53.04
C PHE A 36 29.45 -0.89 53.22
N GLU A 37 28.79 -1.47 54.22
CA GLU A 37 28.60 -2.91 54.39
C GLU A 37 27.09 -3.16 54.27
N THR A 38 26.66 -3.93 53.27
CA THR A 38 25.21 -4.12 53.01
C THR A 38 24.79 -5.57 53.16
N ASP A 39 23.66 -5.79 53.82
CA ASP A 39 22.88 -7.03 53.79
C ASP A 39 21.46 -6.73 53.29
N VAL A 40 20.67 -7.77 53.06
CA VAL A 40 19.31 -7.64 52.50
C VAL A 40 18.31 -8.56 53.20
N ARG A 41 17.02 -8.19 53.17
CA ARG A 41 15.89 -9.06 53.49
C ARG A 41 14.87 -8.96 52.38
N THR A 42 14.70 -10.05 51.63
CA THR A 42 13.87 -10.03 50.43
C THR A 42 12.97 -11.26 50.32
N THR A 43 11.94 -11.17 49.49
CA THR A 43 11.11 -12.33 49.09
C THR A 43 11.86 -13.34 48.20
N ALA A 44 13.05 -12.97 47.70
CA ALA A 44 13.80 -13.73 46.70
C ALA A 44 15.28 -13.85 47.10
N ASP A 45 15.55 -14.34 48.31
CA ASP A 45 16.90 -14.41 48.88
C ASP A 45 17.92 -15.18 48.02
N ALA A 46 17.46 -16.14 47.23
CA ALA A 46 18.29 -16.91 46.30
C ALA A 46 19.01 -16.05 45.23
N LEU A 47 18.51 -14.83 44.94
CA LEU A 47 19.16 -13.89 44.02
C LEU A 47 20.50 -13.38 44.54
N TRP A 48 20.67 -13.35 45.86
CA TRP A 48 21.84 -12.77 46.54
C TRP A 48 22.93 -13.78 46.84
N LEU A 49 22.71 -15.07 46.56
CA LEU A 49 23.72 -16.09 46.74
C LEU A 49 24.95 -15.81 45.86
N ASN A 50 26.14 -15.91 46.46
CA ASN A 50 27.44 -15.58 45.85
C ASN A 50 27.62 -14.11 45.44
N ASN A 51 26.72 -13.19 45.86
CA ASN A 51 26.87 -11.78 45.54
C ASN A 51 28.02 -11.17 46.38
N PRO A 52 29.07 -10.62 45.75
CA PRO A 52 30.27 -10.15 46.45
C PRO A 52 30.05 -8.85 47.25
N TYR A 53 28.91 -8.19 47.05
CA TYR A 53 28.56 -6.95 47.75
C TYR A 53 27.73 -7.19 49.01
N ILE A 54 27.36 -8.44 49.28
CA ILE A 54 26.58 -8.80 50.47
C ILE A 54 27.49 -9.25 51.60
N THR A 55 27.37 -8.57 52.73
CA THR A 55 27.96 -8.95 54.02
C THR A 55 26.81 -9.33 54.94
N ARG A 56 26.83 -10.53 55.53
CA ARG A 56 25.76 -10.94 56.45
C ARG A 56 25.81 -10.12 57.73
N LEU A 57 24.72 -9.43 58.05
CA LEU A 57 24.58 -8.58 59.22
C LEU A 57 23.46 -9.11 60.13
N ASN A 58 23.71 -9.08 61.44
CA ASN A 58 22.73 -9.51 62.43
C ASN A 58 21.74 -8.39 62.74
N GLU A 59 20.47 -8.74 62.79
CA GLU A 59 19.43 -7.82 63.22
C GLU A 59 19.65 -7.46 64.69
N GLY A 60 19.70 -6.16 64.99
CA GLY A 60 19.88 -5.61 66.34
C GLY A 60 21.34 -5.40 66.77
N GLN A 61 22.31 -5.70 65.90
CA GLN A 61 23.72 -5.40 66.17
C GLN A 61 23.94 -3.86 66.25
N PRO A 62 24.70 -3.35 67.24
CA PRO A 62 25.00 -1.93 67.34
C PRO A 62 25.66 -1.39 66.06
N GLY A 63 25.11 -0.28 65.53
CA GLY A 63 25.60 0.39 64.34
C GLY A 63 25.09 -0.16 63.00
N VAL A 64 24.14 -1.11 63.01
CA VAL A 64 23.43 -1.58 61.82
C VAL A 64 22.11 -0.82 61.66
N GLU A 65 21.90 -0.22 60.50
CA GLU A 65 20.68 0.53 60.16
C GLU A 65 19.78 -0.28 59.22
N TYR A 66 18.47 -0.07 59.33
CA TYR A 66 17.48 -0.68 58.46
C TYR A 66 16.94 0.34 57.48
N MET A 67 16.74 -0.08 56.23
CA MET A 67 16.16 0.76 55.20
C MET A 67 15.12 0.00 54.42
N GLU A 68 13.87 0.46 54.50
CA GLU A 68 12.82 0.00 53.59
C GLU A 68 13.07 0.58 52.21
N MET A 69 13.18 -0.31 51.23
CA MET A 69 13.51 0.04 49.87
C MET A 69 12.23 0.27 49.08
N HIS A 70 12.14 1.46 48.49
CA HIS A 70 11.05 1.87 47.60
C HIS A 70 11.62 2.33 46.26
N TYR A 71 10.72 2.52 45.29
CA TYR A 71 11.05 3.10 43.98
C TYR A 71 9.95 4.08 43.54
N PRO A 72 9.79 5.23 44.23
CA PRO A 72 8.71 6.19 43.94
C PRO A 72 8.64 6.63 42.48
N LEU A 73 9.77 6.56 41.77
CA LEU A 73 9.90 6.81 40.34
C LEU A 73 8.87 6.07 39.45
N ILE A 74 8.33 4.93 39.90
CA ILE A 74 7.24 4.24 39.18
C ILE A 74 6.01 5.13 38.99
N HIS A 75 5.72 6.04 39.92
CA HIS A 75 4.58 6.96 39.82
C HIS A 75 4.81 8.12 38.84
N GLU A 76 6.05 8.31 38.40
CA GLU A 76 6.46 9.35 37.44
C GLU A 76 6.89 8.75 36.09
N CYS A 77 6.75 7.43 35.92
CA CYS A 77 7.32 6.72 34.77
C CYS A 77 6.63 7.09 33.45
N ASN A 78 5.39 7.58 33.43
CA ASN A 78 4.80 8.09 32.19
C ASN A 78 5.35 9.47 31.81
N GLN A 79 5.92 10.21 32.76
CA GLN A 79 6.38 11.59 32.57
C GLN A 79 7.91 11.71 32.43
N ARG A 80 8.66 10.75 32.98
CA ARG A 80 10.13 10.82 33.03
C ARG A 80 10.78 9.63 32.30
N PRO A 81 11.82 9.87 31.49
CA PRO A 81 12.44 8.84 30.65
C PRO A 81 13.47 8.00 31.43
N TYR A 82 13.09 7.47 32.60
CA TYR A 82 13.95 6.59 33.39
C TYR A 82 13.49 5.15 33.31
N HIS A 83 14.45 4.25 33.21
CA HIS A 83 14.24 2.81 33.35
C HIS A 83 14.17 2.40 34.82
N PHE A 84 13.46 1.30 35.12
CA PHE A 84 13.22 0.78 36.48
C PHE A 84 14.52 0.55 37.28
N ILE A 85 15.62 0.22 36.62
CA ILE A 85 16.95 0.10 37.24
C ILE A 85 17.37 1.35 38.04
N HIS A 86 16.85 2.53 37.70
CA HIS A 86 17.10 3.77 38.42
C HIS A 86 16.22 3.93 39.66
N GLY A 87 15.11 3.19 39.79
CA GLY A 87 14.12 3.38 40.85
C GLY A 87 14.71 3.23 42.25
N TYR A 88 15.29 2.06 42.55
CA TYR A 88 15.96 1.82 43.84
C TYR A 88 17.23 2.65 44.00
N VAL A 89 17.94 2.94 42.91
CA VAL A 89 19.15 3.78 42.93
C VAL A 89 18.83 5.19 43.40
N GLN A 90 17.82 5.84 42.82
CA GLN A 90 17.42 7.19 43.20
C GLN A 90 16.90 7.24 44.64
N HIS A 91 16.15 6.22 45.07
CA HIS A 91 15.74 6.10 46.47
C HIS A 91 16.95 6.00 47.40
N LEU A 92 17.94 5.16 47.08
CA LEU A 92 19.19 5.07 47.84
C LEU A 92 19.96 6.40 47.86
N GLU A 93 20.10 7.08 46.72
CA GLU A 93 20.76 8.40 46.66
C GLU A 93 20.11 9.39 47.63
N GLN A 94 18.77 9.43 47.64
CA GLN A 94 17.99 10.31 48.50
C GLN A 94 18.16 9.96 49.98
N GLN A 95 18.05 8.68 50.34
CA GLN A 95 18.12 8.25 51.74
C GLN A 95 19.54 8.34 52.32
N LEU A 96 20.57 8.12 51.49
CA LEU A 96 21.96 8.09 51.93
C LEU A 96 22.70 9.41 51.70
N GLY A 97 22.15 10.33 50.90
CA GLY A 97 22.79 11.61 50.56
C GLY A 97 24.04 11.43 49.70
N VAL A 98 24.08 10.40 48.86
CA VAL A 98 25.23 10.07 47.99
C VAL A 98 24.81 10.00 46.53
N LYS A 99 25.80 10.02 45.62
CA LYS A 99 25.59 9.79 44.19
C LYS A 99 25.98 8.39 43.77
N ILE A 100 25.10 7.72 43.05
CA ILE A 100 25.22 6.33 42.64
C ILE A 100 24.97 6.27 41.12
N PRO A 101 26.02 6.46 40.29
CA PRO A 101 25.89 6.30 38.86
C PRO A 101 25.53 4.86 38.50
N VAL A 102 24.52 4.66 37.65
CA VAL A 102 24.21 3.33 37.11
C VAL A 102 25.34 2.90 36.17
N THR A 103 26.10 1.86 36.54
CA THR A 103 27.31 1.46 35.79
C THR A 103 27.05 0.34 34.77
N ARG A 104 25.98 -0.43 34.97
CA ARG A 104 25.54 -1.49 34.05
C ARG A 104 24.02 -1.53 33.98
N PHE A 105 23.48 -1.56 32.77
CA PHE A 105 22.05 -1.59 32.51
C PHE A 105 21.43 -2.99 32.62
N ALA A 106 21.64 -3.65 33.76
CA ALA A 106 21.09 -4.95 34.11
C ALA A 106 21.19 -5.20 35.62
N GLY A 107 20.37 -6.13 36.15
CA GLY A 107 20.53 -6.69 37.49
C GLY A 107 21.91 -7.31 37.73
N ASP A 108 22.23 -7.69 38.97
CA ASP A 108 23.51 -8.24 39.40
C ASP A 108 23.36 -9.60 40.08
N ILE A 109 23.42 -10.66 39.26
CA ILE A 109 23.26 -12.05 39.68
C ILE A 109 24.59 -12.78 39.54
N HIS A 110 24.94 -13.58 40.55
CA HIS A 110 26.22 -14.27 40.64
C HIS A 110 26.00 -15.78 40.75
N LEU A 111 26.58 -16.54 39.83
CA LEU A 111 26.64 -18.00 39.88
C LEU A 111 28.06 -18.43 40.26
N SER A 112 28.19 -19.40 41.16
CA SER A 112 29.47 -20.06 41.43
C SER A 112 29.92 -20.89 40.22
N ALA A 113 31.22 -21.24 40.17
CA ALA A 113 31.74 -22.10 39.11
C ALA A 113 31.04 -23.47 39.08
N GLU A 114 30.70 -24.03 40.24
CA GLU A 114 29.96 -25.29 40.36
C GLU A 114 28.56 -25.17 39.73
N GLU A 115 27.83 -24.10 40.03
CA GLU A 115 26.49 -23.87 39.50
C GLU A 115 26.46 -23.69 37.98
N LYS A 116 27.49 -23.07 37.40
CA LYS A 116 27.64 -22.91 35.94
C LYS A 116 27.92 -24.25 35.25
N ASN A 117 28.59 -25.16 35.94
CA ASN A 117 29.00 -26.45 35.39
C ASN A 117 27.95 -27.55 35.58
N PHE A 118 27.00 -27.38 36.50
CA PHE A 118 25.91 -28.34 36.63
C PHE A 118 25.06 -28.39 35.35
N PRO A 119 24.48 -29.57 35.03
CA PRO A 119 23.45 -29.67 34.01
C PRO A 119 22.26 -28.73 34.30
N PRO A 120 21.54 -28.27 33.26
CA PRO A 120 20.32 -27.51 33.45
C PRO A 120 19.26 -28.33 34.22
N PRO A 121 18.51 -27.71 35.14
CA PRO A 121 17.40 -28.38 35.84
C PRO A 121 16.37 -28.91 34.85
N GLY A 122 16.17 -30.24 34.80
CA GLY A 122 15.36 -30.91 33.78
C GLY A 122 16.17 -31.55 32.65
N ALA A 123 17.52 -31.62 32.76
CA ALA A 123 18.39 -32.27 31.77
C ALA A 123 17.95 -33.70 31.42
N GLU A 124 17.43 -34.43 32.41
CA GLU A 124 16.82 -35.75 32.26
C GLU A 124 15.58 -35.77 31.34
N LEU A 125 14.96 -34.61 31.12
CA LEU A 125 13.85 -34.40 30.18
C LEU A 125 14.32 -33.92 28.80
N GLY A 126 15.63 -33.97 28.53
CA GLY A 126 16.22 -33.66 27.22
C GLY A 126 16.49 -32.18 26.95
N ILE A 127 16.78 -31.37 27.98
CA ILE A 127 17.15 -29.95 27.83
C ILE A 127 18.67 -29.70 27.91
N ASP A 128 19.48 -30.74 27.73
CA ASP A 128 20.94 -30.69 27.68
C ASP A 128 21.51 -29.95 26.45
N GLY A 129 20.68 -29.65 25.45
CA GLY A 129 21.00 -28.87 24.25
C GLY A 129 20.49 -27.41 24.24
N PRO A 130 20.58 -26.70 23.10
CA PRO A 130 19.93 -25.42 22.86
C PRO A 130 18.42 -25.45 23.15
N PHE A 131 17.95 -24.55 24.00
CA PHE A 131 16.53 -24.36 24.27
C PHE A 131 16.21 -22.89 24.60
N TRP A 132 14.94 -22.55 24.45
CA TRP A 132 14.37 -21.28 24.86
C TRP A 132 13.40 -21.49 26.03
N ILE A 133 13.41 -20.58 26.99
CA ILE A 133 12.44 -20.56 28.09
C ILE A 133 11.19 -19.82 27.63
N MET A 134 10.01 -20.36 27.92
CA MET A 134 8.72 -19.75 27.62
C MET A 134 7.89 -19.55 28.89
N MET A 135 7.53 -18.30 29.18
CA MET A 135 6.63 -17.93 30.28
C MET A 135 5.23 -17.64 29.72
N ALA A 136 4.43 -18.68 29.50
CA ALA A 136 3.11 -18.53 28.85
C ALA A 136 1.96 -18.20 29.82
N GLY A 137 2.25 -18.08 31.11
CA GLY A 137 1.27 -17.87 32.18
C GLY A 137 1.62 -16.72 33.11
N GLY A 138 0.87 -16.55 34.19
CA GLY A 138 1.06 -15.45 35.13
C GLY A 138 0.19 -15.51 36.37
N LYS A 139 0.45 -14.58 37.29
CA LYS A 139 -0.30 -14.47 38.54
C LYS A 139 -1.76 -14.07 38.30
N PHE A 140 -2.65 -14.49 39.19
CA PHE A 140 -4.07 -14.11 39.14
C PHE A 140 -4.32 -12.66 39.56
N ASP A 141 -3.44 -12.04 40.33
CA ASP A 141 -3.58 -10.63 40.75
C ASP A 141 -3.23 -9.63 39.62
N PHE A 142 -2.50 -10.08 38.57
CA PHE A 142 -2.09 -9.28 37.41
C PHE A 142 -2.46 -9.91 36.05
N THR A 143 -3.74 -10.23 35.84
CA THR A 143 -4.23 -10.85 34.58
C THR A 143 -4.07 -9.97 33.33
N ALA A 144 -3.83 -8.65 33.49
CA ALA A 144 -3.54 -7.75 32.37
C ALA A 144 -2.19 -8.02 31.66
N LYS A 145 -1.37 -8.93 32.18
CA LYS A 145 -0.13 -9.38 31.53
C LYS A 145 -0.28 -10.69 30.77
N TRP A 146 -1.48 -11.28 30.77
CA TRP A 146 -1.73 -12.55 30.10
C TRP A 146 -1.89 -12.34 28.61
N TRP A 147 -1.39 -13.30 27.84
CA TRP A 147 -1.45 -13.31 26.38
C TRP A 147 -2.21 -14.54 25.90
N ASN A 148 -2.66 -14.53 24.65
CA ASN A 148 -3.54 -15.58 24.13
C ASN A 148 -2.82 -16.95 24.13
N PRO A 149 -3.36 -17.97 24.84
CA PRO A 149 -2.80 -19.33 24.86
C PRO A 149 -2.54 -19.94 23.49
N ALA A 150 -3.47 -19.74 22.56
CA ALA A 150 -3.37 -20.30 21.21
C ALA A 150 -2.16 -19.72 20.46
N TRP A 151 -1.73 -18.51 20.81
CA TRP A 151 -0.60 -17.86 20.16
C TRP A 151 0.74 -18.33 20.70
N TYR A 152 0.84 -18.64 22.00
CA TYR A 152 2.00 -19.37 22.50
C TYR A 152 2.16 -20.73 21.81
N GLN A 153 1.06 -21.47 21.63
CA GLN A 153 1.11 -22.76 20.92
C GLN A 153 1.58 -22.58 19.47
N ARG A 154 1.08 -21.57 18.75
CA ARG A 154 1.55 -21.25 17.39
C ARG A 154 3.05 -20.96 17.31
N ILE A 155 3.62 -20.30 18.31
CA ILE A 155 5.09 -20.10 18.38
C ILE A 155 5.80 -21.44 18.55
N VAL A 156 5.34 -22.28 19.47
CA VAL A 156 5.91 -23.62 19.69
C VAL A 156 5.86 -24.44 18.41
N ASP A 157 4.74 -24.40 17.71
CA ASP A 157 4.54 -25.13 16.45
C ASP A 157 5.41 -24.59 15.32
N HIS A 158 5.54 -23.26 15.19
CA HIS A 158 6.38 -22.63 14.16
C HIS A 158 7.84 -23.06 14.25
N PHE A 159 8.38 -23.11 15.47
CA PHE A 159 9.76 -23.53 15.72
C PHE A 159 9.90 -25.02 16.04
N ARG A 160 8.87 -25.83 15.81
CA ARG A 160 8.94 -27.28 16.00
C ARG A 160 10.11 -27.86 15.21
N GLY A 161 10.99 -28.58 15.92
CA GLY A 161 12.21 -29.15 15.34
C GLY A 161 13.36 -28.16 15.10
N LYS A 162 13.16 -26.85 15.31
CA LYS A 162 14.18 -25.81 15.20
C LYS A 162 14.63 -25.28 16.58
N ILE A 163 13.66 -25.00 17.45
CA ILE A 163 13.88 -24.51 18.81
C ILE A 163 13.15 -25.47 19.76
N ARG A 164 13.84 -25.89 20.82
CA ARG A 164 13.16 -26.52 21.94
C ARG A 164 12.66 -25.45 22.90
N PHE A 165 11.38 -25.48 23.24
CA PHE A 165 10.83 -24.64 24.28
C PHE A 165 10.69 -25.38 25.61
N VAL A 166 10.99 -24.66 26.68
CA VAL A 166 10.82 -25.11 28.06
C VAL A 166 9.84 -24.17 28.74
N GLN A 167 8.62 -24.64 28.99
CA GLN A 167 7.59 -23.85 29.66
C GLN A 167 7.86 -23.85 31.16
N CYS A 168 7.97 -22.66 31.74
CA CYS A 168 8.28 -22.46 33.15
C CYS A 168 7.24 -21.56 33.81
N GLY A 169 7.13 -21.67 35.14
CA GLY A 169 6.19 -20.88 35.91
C GLY A 169 5.97 -21.48 37.29
N GLU A 170 5.36 -20.70 38.19
CA GLU A 170 5.05 -21.20 39.52
C GLU A 170 3.73 -21.98 39.55
N GLN A 171 3.69 -23.13 40.24
CA GLN A 171 2.59 -24.10 40.27
C GLN A 171 1.23 -23.48 40.61
N GLY A 172 1.20 -22.49 41.52
CA GLY A 172 -0.03 -21.81 41.96
C GLY A 172 -0.55 -20.70 41.04
N HIS A 173 0.15 -20.40 39.96
CA HIS A 173 -0.26 -19.41 38.97
C HIS A 173 -1.04 -20.05 37.81
N TRP A 174 -1.70 -19.23 37.00
CA TRP A 174 -2.35 -19.71 35.79
C TRP A 174 -1.33 -19.96 34.69
N HIS A 175 -1.40 -21.13 34.05
CA HIS A 175 -0.58 -21.48 32.90
C HIS A 175 -1.44 -22.19 31.84
N PRO A 176 -1.38 -21.78 30.58
CA PRO A 176 -2.04 -22.51 29.51
C PRO A 176 -1.29 -23.83 29.25
N PRO A 177 -2.00 -24.94 28.99
CA PRO A 177 -1.36 -26.16 28.51
C PRO A 177 -0.77 -25.92 27.12
N LEU A 178 0.48 -26.31 26.92
CA LEU A 178 1.16 -26.27 25.62
C LEU A 178 1.68 -27.67 25.25
N GLU A 179 1.50 -28.03 23.99
CA GLU A 179 2.02 -29.26 23.40
C GLU A 179 3.39 -29.02 22.76
N GLY A 180 4.28 -30.02 22.83
CA GLY A 180 5.61 -29.93 22.21
C GLY A 180 6.64 -29.12 23.01
N VAL A 181 6.33 -28.74 24.25
CA VAL A 181 7.26 -28.07 25.17
C VAL A 181 7.71 -29.02 26.29
N VAL A 182 8.90 -28.79 26.85
CA VAL A 182 9.29 -29.40 28.12
C VAL A 182 8.62 -28.63 29.24
N ASN A 183 7.78 -29.29 30.03
CA ASN A 183 7.06 -28.66 31.13
C ASN A 183 7.88 -28.70 32.43
N LEU A 184 8.33 -27.51 32.87
CA LEU A 184 9.00 -27.27 34.16
C LEU A 184 8.19 -26.35 35.09
N ILE A 185 6.88 -26.17 34.85
CA ILE A 185 5.99 -25.45 35.77
C ILE A 185 6.02 -26.14 37.14
N GLY A 186 6.31 -25.38 38.20
CA GLY A 186 6.40 -25.88 39.57
C GLY A 186 7.60 -26.80 39.85
N LYS A 187 8.53 -26.97 38.90
CA LYS A 187 9.66 -27.92 39.02
C LYS A 187 11.00 -27.26 39.32
N THR A 188 11.04 -25.93 39.43
CA THR A 188 12.25 -25.17 39.73
C THR A 188 11.99 -24.20 40.87
N ASP A 189 12.87 -24.19 41.87
CA ASP A 189 12.96 -23.04 42.77
C ASP A 189 13.64 -21.84 42.07
N THR A 190 13.72 -20.70 42.76
CA THR A 190 14.34 -19.48 42.20
C THR A 190 15.78 -19.71 41.75
N ARG A 191 16.57 -20.49 42.49
CA ARG A 191 17.99 -20.69 42.17
C ARG A 191 18.18 -21.64 40.99
N ALA A 192 17.40 -22.71 40.95
CA ALA A 192 17.29 -23.62 39.82
C ALA A 192 16.85 -22.86 38.56
N PHE A 193 15.87 -21.95 38.66
CA PHE A 193 15.45 -21.15 37.51
C PHE A 193 16.55 -20.21 37.00
N ILE A 194 17.34 -19.58 37.88
CA ILE A 194 18.52 -18.78 37.48
C ILE A 194 19.53 -19.64 36.72
N ARG A 195 19.80 -20.86 37.20
CA ARG A 195 20.67 -21.83 36.51
C ARG A 195 20.09 -22.22 35.15
N LEU A 196 18.78 -22.46 35.06
CA LEU A 196 18.10 -22.73 33.79
C LEU A 196 18.29 -21.56 32.81
N VAL A 197 18.11 -20.31 33.26
CA VAL A 197 18.36 -19.11 32.44
C VAL A 197 19.81 -19.03 31.98
N HIS A 198 20.79 -19.35 32.84
CA HIS A 198 22.20 -19.39 32.45
C HIS A 198 22.45 -20.33 31.25
N HIS A 199 21.69 -21.42 31.15
CA HIS A 199 21.82 -22.42 30.10
C HIS A 199 20.94 -22.17 28.87
N ALA A 200 19.91 -21.33 29.00
CA ALA A 200 18.99 -21.02 27.92
C ALA A 200 19.64 -20.15 26.83
N ASP A 201 19.29 -20.44 25.58
CA ASP A 201 19.70 -19.67 24.40
C ASP A 201 18.82 -18.43 24.19
N GLY A 202 17.59 -18.45 24.70
CA GLY A 202 16.73 -17.27 24.73
C GLY A 202 15.53 -17.41 25.65
N VAL A 203 14.80 -16.30 25.81
CA VAL A 203 13.61 -16.21 26.68
C VAL A 203 12.48 -15.53 25.94
N ILE A 204 11.28 -16.09 26.02
CA ILE A 204 10.03 -15.43 25.62
C ILE A 204 9.10 -15.32 26.82
N CYS A 205 8.62 -14.11 27.10
CA CYS A 205 7.74 -13.86 28.23
C CYS A 205 6.97 -12.53 28.09
N PRO A 206 5.87 -12.34 28.84
CA PRO A 206 5.38 -11.00 29.16
C PRO A 206 6.35 -10.26 30.11
N VAL A 207 5.98 -9.04 30.53
CA VAL A 207 6.73 -8.27 31.55
C VAL A 207 6.72 -9.02 32.90
N THR A 208 7.78 -9.78 33.15
CA THR A 208 7.89 -10.76 34.24
C THR A 208 9.33 -10.90 34.75
N PHE A 209 9.53 -11.62 35.86
CA PHE A 209 10.84 -11.95 36.42
C PHE A 209 11.86 -12.51 35.38
N ALA A 210 11.40 -13.31 34.41
CA ALA A 210 12.26 -13.94 33.43
C ALA A 210 12.98 -12.94 32.51
N MET A 211 12.35 -11.81 32.18
CA MET A 211 13.00 -10.78 31.35
C MET A 211 14.19 -10.16 32.09
N HIS A 212 14.04 -9.85 33.38
CA HIS A 212 15.13 -9.24 34.15
C HIS A 212 16.29 -10.21 34.34
N LEU A 213 16.01 -11.51 34.53
CA LEU A 213 17.05 -12.53 34.55
C LEU A 213 17.73 -12.71 33.19
N ALA A 214 17.00 -12.61 32.07
CA ALA A 214 17.59 -12.70 30.74
C ALA A 214 18.69 -11.63 30.54
N ALA A 215 18.47 -10.41 31.06
CA ALA A 215 19.45 -9.34 31.04
C ALA A 215 20.56 -9.48 32.10
N ALA A 216 20.25 -10.02 33.29
CA ALA A 216 21.14 -10.01 34.45
C ALA A 216 22.07 -11.24 34.56
N VAL A 217 21.62 -12.42 34.12
CA VAL A 217 22.36 -13.67 34.23
C VAL A 217 23.32 -13.80 33.06
N GLU A 218 24.60 -14.06 33.33
CA GLU A 218 25.60 -14.25 32.29
C GLU A 218 25.25 -15.41 31.35
N THR A 219 25.68 -15.32 30.10
CA THR A 219 25.54 -16.39 29.11
C THR A 219 26.73 -17.36 29.18
N ARG A 220 26.54 -18.59 28.69
CA ARG A 220 27.63 -19.57 28.60
C ARG A 220 28.73 -19.10 27.63
N PRO A 221 29.99 -19.51 27.85
CA PRO A 221 31.05 -19.30 26.85
C PRO A 221 30.64 -19.81 25.46
N GLY A 222 30.94 -19.01 24.41
CA GLY A 222 30.57 -19.33 23.03
C GLY A 222 29.12 -18.98 22.65
N LYS A 223 28.32 -18.43 23.57
CA LYS A 223 27.00 -17.83 23.28
C LYS A 223 27.11 -16.31 23.17
N PRO A 224 26.08 -15.61 22.63
CA PRO A 224 26.03 -14.15 22.62
C PRO A 224 26.30 -13.54 23.98
N ARG A 225 26.95 -12.38 24.01
CA ARG A 225 27.21 -11.62 25.25
C ARG A 225 25.93 -11.30 26.02
N HIS A 226 24.86 -10.99 25.30
CA HIS A 226 23.54 -10.70 25.85
C HIS A 226 22.57 -11.78 25.41
N ARG A 227 21.76 -12.29 26.34
CA ARG A 227 20.82 -13.36 26.02
C ARG A 227 19.67 -12.82 25.20
N PRO A 228 19.36 -13.42 24.05
CA PRO A 228 18.14 -13.19 23.31
C PRO A 228 16.89 -13.23 24.19
N CYS A 229 16.08 -12.18 24.12
CA CYS A 229 14.79 -12.13 24.80
C CYS A 229 13.74 -11.42 23.96
N VAL A 230 12.54 -11.98 23.91
CA VAL A 230 11.36 -11.36 23.28
C VAL A 230 10.31 -11.13 24.37
N VAL A 231 9.95 -9.86 24.57
CA VAL A 231 9.02 -9.45 25.63
C VAL A 231 7.70 -9.00 25.01
N ILE A 232 6.60 -9.64 25.42
CA ILE A 232 5.24 -9.30 24.99
C ILE A 232 4.65 -8.36 26.05
N ALA A 233 4.78 -7.05 25.85
CA ALA A 233 4.51 -6.07 26.91
C ALA A 233 3.13 -5.42 26.83
N GLY A 234 2.56 -5.28 25.63
CA GLY A 234 1.27 -4.62 25.43
C GLY A 234 1.33 -3.13 25.82
N GLY A 235 0.25 -2.64 26.45
CA GLY A 235 0.06 -1.21 26.77
C GLY A 235 0.08 -0.86 28.25
N ARG A 236 0.46 -1.80 29.13
CA ARG A 236 0.37 -1.61 30.59
C ARG A 236 1.52 -0.76 31.14
N GLU A 237 2.76 -1.11 30.84
CA GLU A 237 3.97 -0.38 31.25
C GLU A 237 4.58 0.39 30.06
N PRO A 238 5.05 1.64 30.27
CA PRO A 238 5.73 2.37 29.21
C PRO A 238 7.08 1.73 28.84
N PRO A 239 7.47 1.68 27.55
CA PRO A 239 8.67 0.96 27.12
C PRO A 239 9.97 1.44 27.79
N HIS A 240 10.17 2.74 27.95
CA HIS A 240 11.40 3.26 28.56
C HIS A 240 11.55 2.88 30.04
N TRP A 241 10.46 2.50 30.72
CA TRP A 241 10.49 2.01 32.09
C TRP A 241 11.03 0.58 32.19
N GLU A 242 10.66 -0.32 31.26
CA GLU A 242 10.95 -1.77 31.36
C GLU A 242 11.95 -2.31 30.31
N ALA A 243 12.09 -1.65 29.17
CA ALA A 243 12.79 -2.22 28.02
C ALA A 243 14.32 -2.20 28.21
N TYR A 244 14.94 -3.37 28.02
CA TYR A 244 16.39 -3.49 27.92
C TYR A 244 16.83 -3.26 26.46
N PRO A 245 17.96 -2.58 26.21
CA PRO A 245 18.41 -2.23 24.86
C PRO A 245 18.58 -3.40 23.88
N HIS A 246 18.81 -4.61 24.41
CA HIS A 246 19.09 -5.82 23.63
C HIS A 246 17.90 -6.79 23.58
N HIS A 247 16.78 -6.47 24.23
CA HIS A 247 15.56 -7.26 24.13
C HIS A 247 14.73 -6.79 22.94
N GLN A 248 14.00 -7.70 22.31
CA GLN A 248 12.92 -7.35 21.39
C GLN A 248 11.67 -7.09 22.22
N PHE A 249 11.41 -5.82 22.55
CA PHE A 249 10.33 -5.40 23.42
C PHE A 249 9.12 -4.95 22.60
N LEU A 250 8.04 -5.75 22.62
CA LEU A 250 6.83 -5.51 21.83
C LEU A 250 5.81 -4.73 22.68
N SER A 251 5.64 -3.45 22.36
CA SER A 251 4.76 -2.51 23.05
C SER A 251 3.66 -1.99 22.14
N THR A 252 2.50 -1.70 22.72
CA THR A 252 1.38 -1.03 22.06
C THR A 252 0.97 0.25 22.81
N VAL A 253 1.81 0.77 23.70
CA VAL A 253 1.64 2.12 24.28
C VAL A 253 1.58 3.15 23.16
N GLY A 254 0.60 4.06 23.23
CA GLY A 254 0.28 5.03 22.17
C GLY A 254 -0.69 4.51 21.09
N ALA A 255 -0.94 3.20 21.02
CA ALA A 255 -1.79 2.62 19.97
C ALA A 255 -3.27 2.48 20.37
N LEU A 256 -3.61 2.63 21.65
CA LEU A 256 -4.97 2.53 22.17
C LEU A 256 -5.30 3.74 23.05
N PRO A 257 -6.57 4.20 23.09
CA PRO A 257 -6.95 5.37 23.91
C PRO A 257 -6.58 5.24 25.39
N CYS A 258 -6.64 4.03 25.96
CA CYS A 258 -6.35 3.78 27.37
C CYS A 258 -4.87 3.91 27.75
N CYS A 259 -3.97 3.91 26.76
CA CYS A 259 -2.52 4.04 26.92
C CYS A 259 -1.92 5.07 25.95
N ALA A 260 -2.70 6.10 25.57
CA ALA A 260 -2.27 7.12 24.61
C ALA A 260 -1.04 7.91 25.11
N ASP A 261 -1.02 8.27 26.39
CA ASP A 261 -0.01 9.13 27.01
C ASP A 261 0.97 8.37 27.93
N GLY A 262 1.11 7.05 27.74
CA GLY A 262 1.96 6.18 28.55
C GLY A 262 1.28 4.87 28.94
N GLY A 263 1.90 4.11 29.83
CA GLY A 263 1.33 2.85 30.31
C GLY A 263 0.01 3.06 31.06
N CYS A 264 -0.99 2.22 30.81
CA CYS A 264 -2.29 2.32 31.46
C CYS A 264 -2.31 1.80 32.91
N TRP A 265 -1.27 1.04 33.30
CA TRP A 265 -1.05 0.47 34.64
C TRP A 265 -2.16 -0.43 35.21
N LYS A 266 -3.20 -0.76 34.44
CA LYS A 266 -4.27 -1.68 34.87
C LYS A 266 -3.70 -3.05 35.25
N SER A 267 -4.27 -3.64 36.29
CA SER A 267 -3.77 -4.88 36.89
C SER A 267 -4.51 -6.10 36.36
N ARG A 268 -5.84 -6.03 36.22
CA ARG A 268 -6.68 -7.18 35.89
C ARG A 268 -7.46 -6.98 34.58
N CYS A 269 -7.80 -8.05 33.85
CA CYS A 269 -8.72 -8.03 32.70
C CYS A 269 -10.10 -8.64 33.02
N GLN A 270 -10.23 -9.21 34.20
CA GLN A 270 -11.48 -9.72 34.76
C GLN A 270 -11.42 -9.60 36.28
N PRO A 271 -12.57 -9.36 36.94
CA PRO A 271 -12.66 -9.54 38.39
C PRO A 271 -12.34 -10.99 38.76
N VAL A 272 -11.56 -11.19 39.82
CA VAL A 272 -11.14 -12.53 40.28
C VAL A 272 -11.97 -12.98 41.49
N GLY A 273 -12.60 -12.04 42.22
CA GLY A 273 -13.48 -12.34 43.34
C GLY A 273 -12.74 -12.67 44.64
N ASP A 274 -11.49 -12.23 44.78
CA ASP A 274 -10.61 -12.50 45.93
C ASP A 274 -10.68 -11.42 47.03
N GLY A 275 -11.49 -10.38 46.82
CA GLY A 275 -11.64 -9.27 47.77
C GLY A 275 -10.54 -8.21 47.70
N ASP A 276 -9.65 -8.28 46.70
CA ASP A 276 -8.63 -7.24 46.44
C ASP A 276 -9.26 -6.01 45.78
N MET A 277 -8.85 -4.80 46.18
CA MET A 277 -9.33 -3.53 45.61
C MET A 277 -9.11 -3.42 44.09
N LYS A 278 -8.19 -4.21 43.52
CA LYS A 278 -7.95 -4.27 42.08
C LYS A 278 -9.19 -4.68 41.27
N ASP A 279 -10.14 -5.42 41.86
CA ASP A 279 -11.40 -5.79 41.21
C ASP A 279 -12.36 -4.61 41.01
N HIS A 280 -12.14 -3.49 41.72
CA HIS A 280 -13.03 -2.32 41.67
C HIS A 280 -12.47 -1.16 40.86
N HIS A 281 -11.15 -0.94 40.88
CA HIS A 281 -10.55 0.27 40.30
C HIS A 281 -9.41 0.02 39.28
N ASP A 282 -8.81 -1.19 39.26
CA ASP A 282 -7.64 -1.52 38.44
C ASP A 282 -7.90 -2.60 37.39
N VAL A 283 -9.12 -2.63 36.86
CA VAL A 283 -9.52 -3.50 35.76
C VAL A 283 -9.31 -2.80 34.40
N CYS A 284 -8.87 -3.56 33.41
CA CYS A 284 -8.71 -3.15 32.02
C CYS A 284 -10.04 -2.64 31.49
N ILE A 285 -10.00 -1.47 30.84
CA ILE A 285 -11.19 -0.83 30.29
C ILE A 285 -11.53 -1.33 28.87
N ASP A 286 -10.61 -2.04 28.23
CA ASP A 286 -10.77 -2.61 26.90
C ASP A 286 -10.29 -4.08 26.85
N PRO A 287 -10.95 -5.00 27.59
CA PRO A 287 -10.62 -6.41 27.59
C PRO A 287 -11.28 -7.14 26.41
N VAL A 288 -10.60 -8.14 25.89
CA VAL A 288 -11.05 -9.00 24.80
C VAL A 288 -11.34 -10.38 25.34
N GLN A 289 -12.52 -10.92 25.01
CA GLN A 289 -12.94 -12.25 25.41
C GLN A 289 -12.30 -13.30 24.47
N ILE A 290 -11.43 -14.15 25.01
CA ILE A 290 -10.74 -15.20 24.26
C ILE A 290 -11.50 -16.52 24.32
N ARG A 291 -12.04 -16.84 25.49
CA ARG A 291 -12.88 -18.01 25.80
C ARG A 291 -13.75 -17.67 27.00
N GLN A 292 -14.78 -18.45 27.30
CA GLN A 292 -15.80 -18.11 28.31
C GLN A 292 -15.24 -17.66 29.67
N ASP A 293 -14.10 -18.23 30.08
CA ASP A 293 -13.39 -18.04 31.35
C ASP A 293 -12.12 -17.18 31.25
N LEU A 294 -11.76 -16.67 30.07
CA LEU A 294 -10.52 -15.91 29.86
C LEU A 294 -10.76 -14.62 29.07
N ARG A 295 -10.34 -13.51 29.68
CA ARG A 295 -10.13 -12.23 29.00
C ARG A 295 -8.65 -11.88 29.03
N ILE A 296 -8.20 -11.23 27.97
CA ILE A 296 -6.87 -10.59 27.91
C ILE A 296 -7.08 -9.14 27.49
N PRO A 297 -6.15 -8.21 27.73
CA PRO A 297 -6.36 -6.83 27.31
C PRO A 297 -6.16 -6.70 25.80
N ARG A 298 -6.93 -5.82 25.15
CA ARG A 298 -6.80 -5.55 23.70
C ARG A 298 -5.36 -5.20 23.30
N CYS A 299 -4.64 -4.49 24.16
CA CYS A 299 -3.23 -4.13 23.95
C CYS A 299 -2.30 -5.35 23.81
N MET A 300 -2.58 -6.44 24.52
CA MET A 300 -1.83 -7.70 24.39
C MET A 300 -2.32 -8.50 23.18
N GLU A 301 -3.62 -8.45 22.86
CA GLU A 301 -4.17 -9.06 21.64
C GLU A 301 -3.57 -8.44 20.36
N LEU A 302 -3.33 -7.14 20.33
CA LEU A 302 -2.74 -6.50 19.14
C LEU A 302 -1.31 -7.00 18.80
N ILE A 303 -0.63 -7.66 19.75
CA ILE A 303 0.66 -8.29 19.51
C ILE A 303 0.42 -9.71 19.00
N THR A 304 0.64 -9.96 17.71
CA THR A 304 0.36 -11.24 17.06
C THR A 304 1.50 -12.25 17.23
N PRO A 305 1.25 -13.57 17.11
CA PRO A 305 2.31 -14.57 17.14
C PRO A 305 3.36 -14.36 16.03
N GLU A 306 2.98 -13.83 14.87
CA GLU A 306 3.90 -13.53 13.76
C GLU A 306 4.94 -12.49 14.17
N GLN A 307 4.51 -11.42 14.84
CA GLN A 307 5.43 -10.39 15.33
C GLN A 307 6.41 -11.00 16.34
N VAL A 308 5.93 -11.87 17.23
CA VAL A 308 6.78 -12.54 18.22
C VAL A 308 7.77 -13.51 17.56
N ILE A 309 7.31 -14.28 16.57
CA ILE A 309 8.14 -15.18 15.76
C ILE A 309 9.24 -14.40 15.04
N GLU A 310 8.91 -13.30 14.37
CA GLU A 310 9.87 -12.43 13.68
C GLU A 310 10.93 -11.92 14.65
N ARG A 311 10.54 -11.51 15.87
CA ARG A 311 11.50 -11.08 16.91
C ARG A 311 12.39 -12.20 17.41
N ILE A 312 11.91 -13.43 17.49
CA ILE A 312 12.75 -14.59 17.80
C ILE A 312 13.72 -14.84 16.64
N GLU A 313 13.22 -14.88 15.41
CA GLU A 313 14.01 -15.15 14.20
C GLU A 313 15.08 -14.09 13.96
N LEU A 314 14.84 -12.83 14.32
CA LEU A 314 15.83 -11.76 14.20
C LEU A 314 17.15 -12.08 14.92
N TYR A 315 17.12 -12.79 16.05
CA TYR A 315 18.35 -13.23 16.72
C TYR A 315 19.12 -14.28 15.94
N TYR A 316 18.43 -15.10 15.14
CA TYR A 316 19.06 -16.10 14.27
C TYR A 316 19.53 -15.47 12.95
N LEU A 317 18.71 -14.62 12.34
CA LEU A 317 19.04 -13.87 11.12
C LEU A 317 20.21 -12.92 11.35
N GLY A 318 20.22 -12.21 12.47
CA GLY A 318 21.33 -11.36 12.89
C GLY A 318 22.58 -12.13 13.34
N GLY A 319 22.57 -13.46 13.29
CA GLY A 319 23.72 -14.32 13.59
C GLY A 319 24.10 -14.41 15.07
N ALA A 320 23.33 -13.80 15.98
CA ALA A 320 23.55 -13.96 17.42
C ALA A 320 23.33 -15.42 17.83
N LEU A 321 22.26 -16.04 17.36
CA LEU A 321 22.03 -17.48 17.49
C LEU A 321 22.18 -18.18 16.15
N LYS A 322 22.40 -19.49 16.22
CA LYS A 322 22.43 -20.37 15.04
C LYS A 322 21.55 -21.57 15.32
N TYR A 323 20.75 -21.97 14.34
CA TYR A 323 20.06 -23.25 14.40
C TYR A 323 21.09 -24.38 14.45
N ARG A 324 20.77 -25.48 15.14
CA ARG A 324 21.63 -26.66 15.15
C ARG A 324 21.82 -27.14 13.70
N GLN A 325 23.07 -27.18 13.23
CA GLN A 325 23.40 -27.95 12.04
C GLN A 325 23.22 -29.44 12.37
N ASN A 326 22.51 -30.17 11.51
CA ASN A 326 22.33 -31.61 11.68
C ASN A 326 23.67 -32.33 11.44
N GLY A 327 24.50 -32.40 12.49
CA GLY A 327 25.54 -33.40 12.62
C GLY A 327 24.91 -34.75 12.98
N ALA A 328 25.38 -35.82 12.34
CA ALA A 328 24.96 -37.19 12.59
C ALA A 328 24.93 -37.57 14.09
N ASN A 329 23.93 -38.39 14.45
CA ASN A 329 23.74 -39.08 15.73
C ASN A 329 23.41 -38.22 16.97
N GLY A 330 22.11 -38.10 17.25
CA GLY A 330 21.60 -37.61 18.54
C GLY A 330 20.07 -37.61 18.57
N ALA A 331 19.45 -38.78 18.41
CA ALA A 331 18.01 -38.94 18.53
C ALA A 331 17.53 -38.58 19.94
N PHE A 332 16.58 -37.65 20.05
CA PHE A 332 15.78 -37.50 21.27
C PHE A 332 14.94 -38.77 21.44
N ARG A 333 15.36 -39.64 22.36
CA ARG A 333 14.60 -40.83 22.76
C ARG A 333 13.36 -40.37 23.53
N HIS A 334 12.18 -40.60 22.94
CA HIS A 334 10.93 -40.62 23.70
C HIS A 334 10.63 -42.07 24.07
N GLU A 335 10.84 -42.42 25.35
CA GLU A 335 10.13 -43.53 25.97
C GLU A 335 8.73 -43.03 26.37
N ALA A 336 7.70 -43.61 25.78
CA ALA A 336 6.35 -43.57 26.32
C ALA A 336 5.76 -44.97 26.22
N GLN A 337 5.55 -45.59 27.38
CA GLN A 337 4.79 -46.83 27.54
C GLN A 337 3.32 -46.60 27.12
N PRO A 338 2.69 -47.54 26.40
CA PRO A 338 1.27 -47.44 26.07
C PRO A 338 0.40 -48.13 27.14
N SER A 339 -0.56 -47.41 27.72
CA SER A 339 -1.63 -48.01 28.52
C SER A 339 -2.82 -48.42 27.64
N ALA A 340 -3.10 -49.72 27.64
CA ALA A 340 -4.40 -50.39 27.58
C ALA A 340 -5.44 -49.98 26.50
N ALA A 341 -5.39 -50.72 25.39
CA ALA A 341 -6.46 -51.42 24.66
C ALA A 341 -7.95 -51.00 24.75
N ALA A 342 -8.56 -50.87 23.56
CA ALA A 342 -9.83 -51.53 23.20
C ALA A 342 -9.80 -51.94 21.70
N PRO A 343 -10.40 -53.08 21.30
CA PRO A 343 -10.01 -53.79 20.07
C PRO A 343 -10.84 -53.46 18.84
N ALA A 344 -10.23 -53.82 17.70
CA ALA A 344 -10.65 -53.65 16.32
C ALA A 344 -11.93 -54.40 15.92
N ALA A 345 -12.55 -53.92 14.84
CA ALA A 345 -13.36 -54.71 13.93
C ALA A 345 -12.94 -54.41 12.48
N GLU A 346 -12.18 -55.32 11.87
CA GLU A 346 -12.06 -55.48 10.43
C GLU A 346 -13.23 -56.33 9.90
N LEU A 347 -13.75 -56.00 8.71
CA LEU A 347 -14.33 -56.99 7.78
C LEU A 347 -14.39 -56.47 6.34
N ALA A 348 -13.44 -57.00 5.54
CA ALA A 348 -13.54 -57.54 4.18
C ALA A 348 -14.12 -56.73 2.98
N ALA A 349 -13.18 -56.25 2.15
CA ALA A 349 -12.94 -56.51 0.71
C ALA A 349 -14.08 -56.89 -0.28
N SER A 350 -14.11 -56.19 -1.43
CA SER A 350 -14.21 -56.81 -2.78
C SER A 350 -13.68 -55.89 -3.90
N ALA A 351 -13.31 -56.48 -5.05
CA ALA A 351 -12.26 -56.08 -6.01
C ALA A 351 -12.74 -55.30 -7.26
N LEU A 352 -12.00 -54.25 -7.70
CA LEU A 352 -11.21 -54.03 -8.96
C LEU A 352 -11.99 -53.90 -10.31
N PRO A 353 -11.58 -53.04 -11.31
CA PRO A 353 -10.24 -53.11 -11.93
C PRO A 353 -9.56 -51.85 -12.57
N ASN A 354 -8.23 -51.97 -12.73
CA ASN A 354 -7.30 -51.48 -13.78
C ASN A 354 -6.71 -50.03 -13.79
N SER A 355 -5.54 -49.90 -13.12
CA SER A 355 -4.18 -49.36 -13.48
C SER A 355 -3.97 -48.35 -14.65
N PRO A 356 -2.92 -47.47 -14.64
CA PRO A 356 -1.51 -47.93 -14.66
C PRO A 356 -0.41 -47.09 -13.95
N SER A 357 0.72 -47.78 -13.77
CA SER A 357 2.10 -47.33 -13.47
C SER A 357 2.51 -47.17 -12.00
N ALA A 358 2.88 -48.31 -11.41
CA ALA A 358 3.95 -48.36 -10.42
C ALA A 358 5.26 -47.89 -11.07
N ARG A 359 5.93 -46.90 -10.47
CA ARG A 359 7.32 -46.53 -10.81
C ARG A 359 8.30 -47.40 -10.01
N PRO A 360 9.48 -47.72 -10.56
CA PRO A 360 10.43 -48.67 -9.98
C PRO A 360 11.02 -48.17 -8.65
N PRO A 361 11.54 -49.08 -7.80
CA PRO A 361 12.24 -48.70 -6.58
C PRO A 361 13.47 -47.85 -6.91
N LEU A 362 13.66 -46.78 -6.15
CA LEU A 362 14.78 -45.84 -6.26
C LEU A 362 16.12 -46.60 -6.18
N ARG A 363 17.00 -46.38 -7.15
CA ARG A 363 18.41 -46.82 -7.07
C ARG A 363 19.14 -46.02 -5.98
N PRO A 364 20.14 -46.61 -5.30
CA PRO A 364 21.01 -45.88 -4.38
C PRO A 364 21.74 -44.75 -5.13
N PHE A 365 21.85 -43.59 -4.49
CA PHE A 365 22.62 -42.45 -5.00
C PHE A 365 24.10 -42.83 -5.09
N ASP A 366 24.66 -42.76 -6.30
CA ASP A 366 26.10 -42.84 -6.54
C ASP A 366 26.65 -41.40 -6.62
N PRO A 367 27.51 -40.96 -5.68
CA PRO A 367 28.07 -39.60 -5.65
C PRO A 367 28.94 -39.24 -6.86
N SER A 368 29.25 -40.20 -7.74
CA SER A 368 30.10 -40.02 -8.91
C SER A 368 29.35 -39.79 -10.24
N ASP A 369 28.02 -39.92 -10.26
CA ASP A 369 27.19 -39.74 -11.47
C ASP A 369 26.30 -38.48 -11.37
N PRO A 370 26.64 -37.38 -12.07
CA PRO A 370 25.85 -36.15 -12.07
C PRO A 370 24.48 -36.26 -12.75
N SER A 371 24.18 -37.37 -13.46
CA SER A 371 22.90 -37.62 -14.12
C SER A 371 21.87 -38.36 -13.24
N ALA A 372 22.27 -38.84 -12.06
CA ALA A 372 21.37 -39.53 -11.14
C ALA A 372 20.24 -38.61 -10.62
N PRO A 373 19.01 -39.14 -10.43
CA PRO A 373 17.89 -38.35 -9.92
C PRO A 373 18.12 -37.91 -8.48
N MET A 374 17.92 -36.63 -8.20
CA MET A 374 18.14 -36.01 -6.88
C MET A 374 16.81 -35.47 -6.34
N ASN A 375 16.33 -35.97 -5.20
CA ASN A 375 15.16 -35.41 -4.54
C ASN A 375 15.53 -34.12 -3.80
N VAL A 376 14.85 -33.03 -4.15
CA VAL A 376 15.08 -31.70 -3.58
C VAL A 376 13.79 -31.21 -2.93
N LEU A 377 13.90 -30.62 -1.74
CA LEU A 377 12.79 -29.93 -1.09
C LEU A 377 13.09 -28.44 -0.99
N ILE A 378 12.19 -27.58 -1.48
CA ILE A 378 12.23 -26.14 -1.25
C ILE A 378 11.20 -25.81 -0.17
N ASN A 379 11.67 -25.39 1.02
CA ASN A 379 10.83 -24.86 2.08
C ASN A 379 10.62 -23.37 1.83
N PHE A 380 9.40 -22.99 1.46
CA PHE A 380 9.09 -21.63 1.05
C PHE A 380 7.85 -21.12 1.79
N ARG A 381 8.06 -20.24 2.76
CA ARG A 381 7.02 -19.77 3.70
C ARG A 381 6.82 -18.26 3.54
N HIS A 382 6.46 -17.82 2.34
CA HIS A 382 6.34 -16.41 2.03
C HIS A 382 4.90 -16.02 1.70
N GLY A 383 4.69 -14.73 1.45
CA GLY A 383 3.41 -14.20 1.01
C GLY A 383 3.08 -14.65 -0.42
N LEU A 384 1.82 -14.49 -0.81
CA LEU A 384 1.33 -14.96 -2.13
C LEU A 384 2.17 -14.42 -3.30
N GLY A 385 2.61 -13.16 -3.26
CA GLY A 385 3.41 -12.57 -4.34
C GLY A 385 4.77 -13.24 -4.50
N ASP A 386 5.45 -13.50 -3.38
CA ASP A 386 6.73 -14.22 -3.36
C ASP A 386 6.55 -15.67 -3.83
N ASP A 387 5.46 -16.34 -3.43
CA ASP A 387 5.14 -17.70 -3.87
C ASP A 387 4.91 -17.78 -5.38
N VAL A 388 4.24 -16.77 -5.97
CA VAL A 388 4.12 -16.67 -7.43
C VAL A 388 5.47 -16.41 -8.10
N GLN A 389 6.33 -15.58 -7.51
CA GLN A 389 7.69 -15.36 -8.02
C GLN A 389 8.54 -16.66 -7.97
N LEU A 390 8.36 -17.52 -6.96
CA LEU A 390 9.06 -18.81 -6.89
C LEU A 390 8.76 -19.72 -8.10
N THR A 391 7.62 -19.54 -8.78
CA THR A 391 7.31 -20.30 -10.01
C THR A 391 8.35 -20.09 -11.12
N ILE A 392 9.02 -18.92 -11.13
CA ILE A 392 10.15 -18.62 -12.03
C ILE A 392 11.33 -19.55 -11.69
N ILE A 393 11.67 -19.70 -10.41
CA ILE A 393 12.73 -20.62 -9.96
C ILE A 393 12.42 -22.05 -10.37
N LEU A 394 11.19 -22.51 -10.14
CA LEU A 394 10.79 -23.89 -10.47
C LEU A 394 10.92 -24.18 -11.97
N LYS A 395 10.54 -23.22 -12.84
CA LYS A 395 10.73 -23.35 -14.29
C LYS A 395 12.21 -23.46 -14.69
N HIS A 396 13.05 -22.63 -14.08
CA HIS A 396 14.50 -22.69 -14.34
C HIS A 396 15.11 -24.00 -13.84
N LEU A 397 14.72 -24.49 -12.66
CA LEU A 397 15.18 -25.78 -12.16
C LEU A 397 14.73 -26.93 -13.07
N GLN A 398 13.50 -26.90 -13.58
CA GLN A 398 13.03 -27.90 -14.55
C GLN A 398 13.87 -27.91 -15.84
N LYS A 399 14.28 -26.74 -16.35
CA LYS A 399 15.10 -26.63 -17.57
C LYS A 399 16.57 -26.96 -17.34
N TYR A 400 17.18 -26.38 -16.31
CA TYR A 400 18.64 -26.39 -16.09
C TYR A 400 19.10 -27.48 -15.11
N ARG A 401 18.19 -28.08 -14.32
CA ARG A 401 18.45 -29.20 -13.41
C ARG A 401 17.40 -30.32 -13.60
N PRO A 402 17.26 -30.89 -14.81
CA PRO A 402 16.16 -31.82 -15.13
C PRO A 402 16.19 -33.13 -14.33
N ASN A 403 17.34 -33.50 -13.76
CA ASN A 403 17.47 -34.64 -12.84
C ASN A 403 17.04 -34.33 -11.40
N TRP A 404 16.73 -33.07 -11.08
CA TRP A 404 16.21 -32.69 -9.76
C TRP A 404 14.71 -32.93 -9.68
N ILE A 405 14.31 -33.78 -8.74
CA ILE A 405 12.93 -34.04 -8.41
C ILE A 405 12.55 -33.12 -7.26
N VAL A 406 12.00 -31.95 -7.62
CA VAL A 406 11.69 -30.89 -6.67
C VAL A 406 10.31 -31.09 -6.05
N ASP A 407 10.23 -31.03 -4.72
CA ASP A 407 9.01 -30.81 -3.95
C ASP A 407 9.08 -29.43 -3.28
N VAL A 408 7.92 -28.84 -2.99
CA VAL A 408 7.81 -27.54 -2.33
C VAL A 408 6.98 -27.69 -1.06
N ALA A 409 7.39 -27.05 0.03
CA ALA A 409 6.58 -26.91 1.24
C ALA A 409 6.15 -25.46 1.41
N ALA A 410 4.83 -25.22 1.42
CA ALA A 410 4.21 -23.90 1.32
C ALA A 410 3.06 -23.71 2.31
N LEU A 411 2.70 -22.46 2.61
CA LEU A 411 1.59 -22.12 3.52
C LEU A 411 0.21 -22.44 2.91
N VAL A 412 -0.80 -22.62 3.77
CA VAL A 412 -2.20 -22.75 3.34
C VAL A 412 -2.61 -21.52 2.52
N GLY A 413 -3.35 -21.74 1.42
CA GLY A 413 -3.77 -20.69 0.49
C GLY A 413 -2.68 -20.13 -0.44
N LYS A 414 -1.47 -20.70 -0.42
CA LYS A 414 -0.35 -20.32 -1.32
C LYS A 414 0.16 -21.49 -2.16
N HIS A 415 0.07 -22.69 -1.61
CA HIS A 415 0.46 -23.96 -2.22
C HIS A 415 -0.04 -24.23 -3.65
N SER A 416 -1.24 -23.74 -4.01
CA SER A 416 -1.81 -23.94 -5.35
C SER A 416 -1.01 -23.27 -6.47
N ALA A 417 -0.22 -22.23 -6.16
CA ALA A 417 0.70 -21.62 -7.12
C ALA A 417 1.72 -22.62 -7.71
N PHE A 418 2.00 -23.71 -6.99
CA PHE A 418 3.03 -24.69 -7.37
C PHE A 418 2.46 -25.95 -8.05
N HIS A 419 1.14 -26.06 -8.19
CA HIS A 419 0.50 -27.22 -8.81
C HIS A 419 1.02 -27.46 -10.24
N GLY A 420 1.56 -28.65 -10.48
CA GLY A 420 2.16 -29.03 -11.77
C GLY A 420 3.55 -28.43 -12.05
N ARG A 421 4.16 -27.71 -11.11
CA ARG A 421 5.51 -27.13 -11.23
C ARG A 421 6.56 -27.83 -10.37
N CYS A 422 6.12 -28.64 -9.42
CA CYS A 422 6.95 -29.54 -8.63
C CYS A 422 6.27 -30.91 -8.55
N ARG A 423 7.00 -31.95 -8.12
CA ARG A 423 6.44 -33.31 -7.97
C ARG A 423 5.34 -33.31 -6.91
N LYS A 424 5.59 -32.72 -5.76
CA LYS A 424 4.62 -32.64 -4.65
C LYS A 424 4.70 -31.30 -3.94
N VAL A 425 3.53 -30.78 -3.56
CA VAL A 425 3.41 -29.62 -2.66
C VAL A 425 2.96 -30.12 -1.29
N TYR A 426 3.73 -29.80 -0.26
CA TYR A 426 3.34 -30.00 1.13
C TYR A 426 2.66 -28.73 1.62
N VAL A 427 1.36 -28.84 1.89
CA VAL A 427 0.60 -27.76 2.53
C VAL A 427 0.92 -27.80 4.01
N LEU A 428 1.78 -26.90 4.46
CA LEU A 428 2.13 -26.72 5.86
C LEU A 428 0.83 -26.45 6.65
N ASP A 429 0.73 -27.01 7.85
CA ASP A 429 -0.50 -27.20 8.66
C ASP A 429 -1.37 -28.42 8.32
N ARG A 430 -1.27 -28.99 7.11
CA ARG A 430 -1.98 -30.22 6.73
C ARG A 430 -1.06 -31.43 6.63
N GLU A 431 0.12 -31.25 6.07
CA GLU A 431 1.11 -32.31 5.87
C GLU A 431 2.54 -31.76 6.06
N SER A 432 3.43 -32.57 6.62
CA SER A 432 4.85 -32.24 6.78
C SER A 432 5.74 -33.09 5.86
N PRO A 433 6.74 -32.50 5.18
CA PRO A 433 7.66 -33.25 4.35
C PRO A 433 8.53 -34.22 5.17
N PRO A 434 8.71 -35.47 4.72
CA PRO A 434 9.42 -36.51 5.46
C PRO A 434 10.92 -36.19 5.64
N CYS A 435 11.48 -36.47 6.82
CA CYS A 435 12.80 -35.99 7.22
C CYS A 435 13.99 -36.59 6.45
N CYS A 436 13.86 -37.76 5.83
CA CYS A 436 14.98 -38.52 5.25
C CYS A 436 14.91 -38.81 3.74
N GLN A 437 13.94 -38.24 3.01
CA GLN A 437 13.72 -38.56 1.58
C GLN A 437 14.42 -37.61 0.59
N TYR A 438 14.97 -36.50 1.06
CA TYR A 438 15.55 -35.44 0.22
C TYR A 438 17.06 -35.38 0.39
N GLN A 439 17.79 -35.44 -0.72
CA GLN A 439 19.24 -35.26 -0.74
C GLN A 439 19.63 -33.79 -0.52
N GLN A 440 18.79 -32.85 -0.98
CA GLN A 440 19.02 -31.42 -0.78
C GLN A 440 17.75 -30.72 -0.29
N ARG A 441 17.92 -29.77 0.62
CA ARG A 441 16.85 -28.93 1.14
C ARG A 441 17.26 -27.48 1.05
N PHE A 442 16.39 -26.66 0.48
CA PHE A 442 16.57 -25.23 0.39
C PHE A 442 15.58 -24.52 1.31
N THR A 443 16.08 -23.55 2.06
CA THR A 443 15.29 -22.48 2.66
C THR A 443 15.88 -21.22 2.06
N LEU A 444 15.20 -20.70 1.03
CA LEU A 444 15.77 -19.68 0.16
C LEU A 444 15.86 -18.35 0.90
N ASP A 445 16.99 -17.66 0.73
CA ASP A 445 17.13 -16.29 1.18
C ASP A 445 16.40 -15.33 0.22
N TRP A 446 15.27 -14.79 0.69
CA TRP A 446 14.29 -14.08 -0.14
C TRP A 446 14.28 -12.56 0.10
N HIS A 447 15.46 -11.96 0.18
CA HIS A 447 15.64 -10.50 0.30
C HIS A 447 15.27 -9.74 -0.98
N GLU A 448 15.23 -8.40 -0.93
CA GLU A 448 15.04 -7.52 -2.10
C GLU A 448 16.31 -7.38 -2.94
N CYS A 449 16.18 -7.28 -4.27
CA CYS A 449 17.33 -7.06 -5.13
C CYS A 449 17.74 -5.58 -5.12
N HIS A 450 19.03 -5.32 -4.92
CA HIS A 450 19.62 -3.97 -4.91
C HIS A 450 20.51 -3.69 -6.12
N THR A 451 20.50 -4.59 -7.11
CA THR A 451 21.29 -4.51 -8.33
C THR A 451 20.37 -4.37 -9.54
N SER A 452 20.79 -3.64 -10.57
CA SER A 452 20.14 -3.65 -11.88
C SER A 452 20.90 -4.58 -12.82
N TYR A 453 20.19 -5.57 -13.37
CA TYR A 453 20.73 -6.49 -14.37
C TYR A 453 20.37 -6.03 -15.78
N ALA A 454 21.32 -6.16 -16.71
CA ALA A 454 21.13 -5.80 -18.12
C ALA A 454 20.48 -6.92 -18.95
N ASP A 455 20.42 -8.14 -18.40
CA ASP A 455 20.03 -9.37 -19.09
C ASP A 455 18.75 -10.01 -18.54
N SER A 456 18.27 -9.59 -17.37
CA SER A 456 17.07 -10.16 -16.73
C SER A 456 16.34 -9.12 -15.88
N PRO A 457 15.07 -9.38 -15.48
CA PRO A 457 14.45 -8.63 -14.41
C PRO A 457 15.33 -8.64 -13.16
N SER A 458 15.19 -7.61 -12.33
CA SER A 458 16.01 -7.45 -11.14
C SER A 458 15.19 -7.71 -9.88
N THR A 459 14.41 -8.80 -9.85
CA THR A 459 13.57 -9.15 -8.69
C THR A 459 14.28 -10.12 -7.74
N LYS A 460 13.59 -10.51 -6.66
CA LYS A 460 14.07 -11.52 -5.72
C LYS A 460 14.34 -12.86 -6.40
N ALA A 461 13.50 -13.24 -7.36
CA ALA A 461 13.64 -14.52 -8.07
C ALA A 461 14.93 -14.56 -8.91
N GLU A 462 15.18 -13.54 -9.74
CA GLU A 462 16.37 -13.53 -10.59
C GLU A 462 17.66 -13.39 -9.79
N ARG A 463 17.64 -12.65 -8.66
CA ARG A 463 18.78 -12.67 -7.72
C ARG A 463 18.98 -14.07 -7.13
N CYS A 464 17.92 -14.71 -6.63
CA CYS A 464 17.98 -16.04 -6.04
C CYS A 464 18.51 -17.10 -7.03
N LEU A 465 18.11 -17.04 -8.31
CA LEU A 465 18.67 -17.91 -9.35
C LEU A 465 20.19 -17.82 -9.41
N ARG A 466 20.73 -16.59 -9.39
CA ARG A 466 22.18 -16.35 -9.48
C ARG A 466 22.90 -16.77 -8.22
N GLU A 467 22.41 -16.33 -7.05
CA GLU A 467 23.13 -16.46 -5.78
C GLU A 467 22.98 -17.85 -5.16
N GLU A 468 21.77 -18.41 -5.14
CA GLU A 468 21.49 -19.69 -4.46
C GLU A 468 21.69 -20.90 -5.38
N PHE A 469 21.39 -20.75 -6.67
CA PHE A 469 21.41 -21.87 -7.62
C PHE A 469 22.54 -21.79 -8.65
N GLY A 470 23.25 -20.67 -8.75
CA GLY A 470 24.29 -20.44 -9.77
C GLY A 470 23.74 -20.51 -11.19
N ILE A 471 22.46 -20.18 -11.38
CA ILE A 471 21.77 -20.19 -12.67
C ILE A 471 21.69 -18.76 -13.17
N SER A 472 22.17 -18.52 -14.40
CA SER A 472 21.87 -17.26 -15.09
C SER A 472 20.39 -17.28 -15.50
N PRO A 473 19.57 -16.29 -15.10
CA PRO A 473 18.18 -16.19 -15.49
C PRO A 473 18.02 -16.21 -17.00
N ASP A 474 17.07 -17.02 -17.45
CA ASP A 474 16.60 -17.08 -18.83
C ASP A 474 15.41 -16.14 -18.98
N PRO A 475 15.51 -15.09 -19.80
CA PRO A 475 14.43 -14.12 -20.00
C PRO A 475 13.09 -14.76 -20.39
N GLU A 476 13.09 -15.85 -21.17
CA GLU A 476 11.86 -16.54 -21.58
C GLU A 476 11.16 -17.24 -20.40
N LEU A 477 11.92 -17.58 -19.35
CA LEU A 477 11.39 -18.23 -18.16
C LEU A 477 11.04 -17.23 -17.04
N CYS A 478 11.47 -15.97 -17.14
CA CYS A 478 11.17 -14.87 -16.20
C CYS A 478 9.73 -14.34 -16.31
N ILE A 479 8.78 -15.25 -16.47
CA ILE A 479 7.33 -15.01 -16.46
C ILE A 479 6.69 -15.94 -15.44
N TYR A 480 5.72 -15.42 -14.69
CA TYR A 480 4.99 -16.21 -13.70
C TYR A 480 4.19 -17.34 -14.34
N ALA A 481 3.89 -18.38 -13.55
CA ALA A 481 3.06 -19.47 -14.03
C ALA A 481 2.23 -20.10 -12.92
N ILE A 482 0.90 -20.06 -13.08
CA ILE A 482 -0.06 -20.73 -12.22
C ILE A 482 -0.90 -21.65 -13.09
N ARG A 483 -1.16 -22.87 -12.61
CA ARG A 483 -2.07 -23.79 -13.30
C ARG A 483 -3.46 -23.65 -12.71
N VAL A 484 -4.44 -23.36 -13.55
CA VAL A 484 -5.84 -23.26 -13.14
C VAL A 484 -6.62 -24.54 -13.49
N GLY A 485 -7.18 -25.19 -12.47
CA GLY A 485 -8.04 -26.37 -12.57
C GLY A 485 -9.50 -26.04 -12.85
N GLU A 486 -10.27 -27.06 -13.24
CA GLU A 486 -11.68 -26.92 -13.63
C GLU A 486 -12.58 -26.50 -12.45
N ASP A 487 -12.35 -27.05 -11.25
CA ASP A 487 -13.14 -26.70 -10.06
C ASP A 487 -13.00 -25.23 -9.67
N ALA A 488 -11.78 -24.69 -9.71
CA ALA A 488 -11.51 -23.28 -9.42
C ALA A 488 -12.16 -22.36 -10.46
N ARG A 489 -12.12 -22.74 -11.75
CA ARG A 489 -12.86 -22.03 -12.82
C ARG A 489 -14.36 -22.07 -12.61
N ALA A 490 -14.91 -23.22 -12.22
CA ALA A 490 -16.35 -23.37 -11.98
C ALA A 490 -16.83 -22.48 -10.82
N LEU A 491 -16.08 -22.43 -9.72
CA LEU A 491 -16.43 -21.57 -8.58
C LEU A 491 -16.24 -20.07 -8.88
N ALA A 492 -15.19 -19.71 -9.61
CA ALA A 492 -14.98 -18.35 -10.09
C ALA A 492 -16.14 -17.90 -10.99
N ARG A 493 -16.52 -18.73 -11.97
CA ARG A 493 -17.67 -18.45 -12.84
C ARG A 493 -18.96 -18.33 -12.04
N ALA A 494 -19.25 -19.25 -11.13
CA ALA A 494 -20.46 -19.19 -10.30
C ALA A 494 -20.53 -17.91 -9.45
N TYR A 495 -19.39 -17.45 -8.92
CA TYR A 495 -19.31 -16.17 -8.21
C TYR A 495 -19.61 -14.99 -9.15
N LEU A 496 -18.99 -14.97 -10.34
CA LEU A 496 -19.16 -13.90 -11.32
C LEU A 496 -20.59 -13.84 -11.87
N ASP A 497 -21.19 -14.99 -12.21
CA ASP A 497 -22.59 -15.10 -12.64
C ASP A 497 -23.54 -14.47 -11.60
N LYS A 498 -23.29 -14.72 -10.31
CA LYS A 498 -24.10 -14.17 -9.22
C LYS A 498 -24.03 -12.65 -9.14
N ILE A 499 -22.84 -12.05 -9.26
CA ILE A 499 -22.66 -10.59 -9.12
C ILE A 499 -22.96 -9.82 -10.41
N CYS A 500 -22.94 -10.50 -11.56
CA CYS A 500 -23.29 -9.94 -12.87
C CYS A 500 -24.75 -10.21 -13.28
N ALA A 501 -25.52 -10.95 -12.47
CA ALA A 501 -26.92 -11.26 -12.76
C ALA A 501 -27.74 -9.99 -13.07
N GLY A 502 -28.38 -9.95 -14.24
CA GLY A 502 -29.17 -8.80 -14.70
C GLY A 502 -28.37 -7.66 -15.38
N LYS A 503 -27.04 -7.77 -15.48
CA LYS A 503 -26.16 -6.82 -16.19
C LYS A 503 -25.62 -7.36 -17.52
N ILE A 504 -25.99 -8.60 -17.88
CA ILE A 504 -25.55 -9.33 -19.09
C ILE A 504 -26.45 -8.96 -20.30
N GLU A 505 -26.65 -7.67 -20.56
CA GLU A 505 -27.20 -7.22 -21.86
C GLU A 505 -26.10 -6.84 -22.86
N ILE A 506 -24.83 -6.82 -22.42
CA ILE A 506 -23.68 -6.86 -23.33
C ILE A 506 -23.61 -8.29 -23.88
N GLN A 507 -24.07 -8.45 -25.12
CA GLN A 507 -24.13 -9.70 -25.87
C GLN A 507 -22.78 -10.45 -25.81
N ASN A 508 -22.69 -11.50 -25.01
CA ASN A 508 -21.59 -12.45 -25.06
C ASN A 508 -22.09 -13.78 -25.64
N PRO A 509 -21.98 -13.99 -26.96
CA PRO A 509 -22.39 -15.25 -27.59
C PRO A 509 -21.39 -16.39 -27.35
N ASP A 510 -20.23 -16.13 -26.75
CA ASP A 510 -19.13 -17.08 -26.57
C ASP A 510 -18.90 -17.44 -25.08
N PRO A 511 -18.96 -18.72 -24.68
CA PRO A 511 -18.57 -19.17 -23.35
C PRO A 511 -17.14 -18.78 -22.91
N GLU A 512 -16.23 -18.51 -23.84
CA GLU A 512 -14.83 -18.11 -23.60
C GLU A 512 -14.67 -16.61 -23.28
N SER A 513 -15.73 -15.82 -23.40
CA SER A 513 -15.70 -14.40 -23.15
C SER A 513 -15.55 -14.03 -21.66
N ARG A 514 -14.85 -12.93 -21.39
CA ARG A 514 -14.64 -12.39 -20.04
C ARG A 514 -15.91 -11.71 -19.53
N PHE A 515 -16.15 -11.81 -18.24
CA PHE A 515 -17.18 -11.05 -17.53
C PHE A 515 -16.80 -9.58 -17.46
N PRO A 516 -17.77 -8.64 -17.52
CA PRO A 516 -17.55 -7.20 -17.45
C PRO A 516 -17.19 -6.77 -16.01
N VAL A 517 -16.10 -7.30 -15.50
CA VAL A 517 -15.66 -7.18 -14.11
C VAL A 517 -14.26 -6.61 -14.06
N VAL A 518 -14.07 -5.64 -13.17
CA VAL A 518 -12.75 -5.05 -12.87
C VAL A 518 -12.36 -5.45 -11.46
N LEU A 519 -11.32 -6.27 -11.34
CA LEU A 519 -10.77 -6.65 -10.04
C LEU A 519 -9.82 -5.56 -9.56
N ILE A 520 -9.96 -5.13 -8.30
CA ILE A 520 -9.17 -4.04 -7.74
C ILE A 520 -8.54 -4.49 -6.42
N HIS A 521 -7.22 -4.45 -6.34
CA HIS A 521 -6.48 -4.66 -5.10
C HIS A 521 -5.57 -3.46 -4.84
N TYR A 522 -5.95 -2.64 -3.86
CA TYR A 522 -5.32 -1.32 -3.64
C TYR A 522 -4.66 -1.16 -2.27
N GLU A 523 -4.81 -2.14 -1.38
CA GLU A 523 -4.23 -2.15 -0.03
C GLU A 523 -3.40 -3.42 0.20
N GLY A 524 -2.09 -3.25 0.41
CA GLY A 524 -1.21 -4.35 0.80
C GLY A 524 -1.00 -4.45 2.30
N ASN A 525 -0.62 -5.64 2.78
CA ASN A 525 -0.38 -5.91 4.20
C ASN A 525 1.03 -5.48 4.65
N THR A 526 1.93 -5.24 3.69
CA THR A 526 3.33 -4.88 3.92
C THR A 526 3.65 -3.58 3.21
N SER A 527 4.44 -2.71 3.83
CA SER A 527 4.87 -1.44 3.25
C SER A 527 3.70 -0.58 2.71
N ALA A 528 2.60 -0.52 3.46
CA ALA A 528 1.37 0.19 3.07
C ALA A 528 1.66 1.64 2.63
N ASP A 529 2.50 2.36 3.38
CA ASP A 529 2.91 3.74 3.09
C ASP A 529 3.67 3.91 1.76
N MET A 530 4.15 2.81 1.16
CA MET A 530 4.94 2.81 -0.07
C MET A 530 4.15 2.42 -1.31
N LYS A 531 2.99 1.78 -1.16
CA LYS A 531 2.29 1.14 -2.27
C LYS A 531 0.77 1.28 -2.28
N ASN A 532 0.14 1.59 -1.14
CA ASN A 532 -1.31 1.71 -1.11
C ASN A 532 -1.81 2.92 -1.90
N ILE A 533 -2.95 2.76 -2.55
CA ILE A 533 -3.65 3.86 -3.23
C ILE A 533 -4.65 4.46 -2.23
N PRO A 534 -4.77 5.78 -2.09
CA PRO A 534 -5.78 6.39 -1.24
C PRO A 534 -7.21 5.90 -1.58
N THR A 535 -7.99 5.53 -0.56
CA THR A 535 -9.37 5.01 -0.71
C THR A 535 -10.28 5.96 -1.50
N GLU A 536 -10.08 7.28 -1.38
CA GLU A 536 -10.82 8.31 -2.14
C GLU A 536 -10.65 8.15 -3.65
N ILE A 537 -9.43 7.92 -4.11
CA ILE A 537 -9.10 7.73 -5.53
C ILE A 537 -9.78 6.46 -6.05
N VAL A 538 -9.72 5.39 -5.26
CA VAL A 538 -10.32 4.10 -5.64
C VAL A 538 -11.83 4.16 -5.66
N ARG A 539 -12.47 4.93 -4.77
CA ARG A 539 -13.92 5.13 -4.80
C ARG A 539 -14.37 5.79 -6.10
N ARG A 540 -13.71 6.88 -6.50
CA ARG A 540 -14.01 7.56 -7.77
C ARG A 540 -13.72 6.68 -8.98
N LEU A 541 -12.68 5.85 -8.90
CA LEU A 541 -12.41 4.83 -9.91
C LEU A 541 -13.54 3.79 -10.00
N CYS A 542 -14.08 3.33 -8.87
CA CYS A 542 -15.24 2.44 -8.87
C CYS A 542 -16.47 3.11 -9.50
N ASP A 543 -16.70 4.39 -9.21
CA ASP A 543 -17.80 5.16 -9.82
C ASP A 543 -17.64 5.21 -11.35
N ASP A 544 -16.43 5.48 -11.86
CA ASP A 544 -16.13 5.46 -13.30
C ASP A 544 -16.40 4.08 -13.93
N ILE A 545 -15.96 3.01 -13.28
CA ILE A 545 -16.15 1.63 -13.75
C ILE A 545 -17.63 1.29 -13.85
N ILE A 546 -18.43 1.70 -12.85
CA ILE A 546 -19.88 1.50 -12.84
C ILE A 546 -20.56 2.29 -13.95
N GLU A 547 -20.18 3.57 -14.11
CA GLU A 547 -20.68 4.44 -15.19
C GLU A 547 -20.39 3.85 -16.57
N ASP A 548 -19.22 3.21 -16.73
CA ASP A 548 -18.81 2.55 -17.97
C ASP A 548 -19.46 1.17 -18.19
N GLY A 549 -20.39 0.74 -17.31
CA GLY A 549 -21.16 -0.49 -17.46
C GLY A 549 -20.49 -1.75 -16.90
N PHE A 550 -19.42 -1.61 -16.12
CA PHE A 550 -18.68 -2.72 -15.52
C PHE A 550 -18.99 -2.90 -14.03
N VAL A 551 -18.58 -4.04 -13.48
CA VAL A 551 -18.76 -4.39 -12.07
C VAL A 551 -17.40 -4.31 -11.34
N PRO A 552 -17.20 -3.36 -10.42
CA PRO A 552 -16.00 -3.31 -9.60
C PRO A 552 -16.05 -4.38 -8.49
N VAL A 553 -14.95 -5.11 -8.36
CA VAL A 553 -14.75 -6.13 -7.33
C VAL A 553 -13.47 -5.82 -6.56
N ILE A 554 -13.60 -5.45 -5.29
CA ILE A 554 -12.45 -5.23 -4.41
C ILE A 554 -11.94 -6.57 -3.91
N LEU A 555 -10.66 -6.85 -4.13
CA LEU A 555 -9.95 -7.99 -3.56
C LEU A 555 -9.43 -7.61 -2.18
N ASP A 556 -10.32 -7.61 -1.20
CA ASP A 556 -10.03 -7.34 0.21
C ASP A 556 -10.59 -8.45 1.09
N TRP A 557 -9.69 -9.26 1.64
CA TRP A 557 -10.09 -10.49 2.32
C TRP A 557 -9.97 -10.41 3.85
N ASP A 558 -9.47 -9.29 4.36
CA ASP A 558 -9.31 -8.97 5.78
C ASP A 558 -10.19 -7.79 6.24
N TYR A 559 -11.19 -7.40 5.42
CA TYR A 559 -12.25 -6.45 5.75
C TYR A 559 -11.72 -5.04 6.10
N ARG A 560 -10.73 -4.57 5.35
CA ARG A 560 -10.12 -3.25 5.53
C ARG A 560 -10.87 -2.15 4.79
N THR A 561 -11.48 -2.47 3.65
CA THR A 561 -12.10 -1.49 2.78
C THR A 561 -13.54 -1.18 3.23
N PRO A 562 -13.91 0.10 3.39
CA PRO A 562 -15.30 0.49 3.57
C PRO A 562 -16.08 0.56 2.24
N LEU A 563 -15.43 0.31 1.10
CA LEU A 563 -16.01 0.57 -0.23
C LEU A 563 -17.02 -0.48 -0.70
N ALA A 564 -16.87 -1.74 -0.28
CA ALA A 564 -17.72 -2.82 -0.78
C ALA A 564 -19.10 -2.77 -0.09
N ASP A 565 -20.14 -2.48 -0.87
CA ASP A 565 -21.54 -2.46 -0.41
C ASP A 565 -22.30 -3.76 -0.73
N GLY A 566 -21.69 -4.66 -1.50
CA GLY A 566 -22.26 -5.96 -1.90
C GLY A 566 -23.34 -5.85 -2.99
N VAL A 567 -23.60 -4.65 -3.51
CA VAL A 567 -24.65 -4.37 -4.50
C VAL A 567 -24.07 -3.71 -5.75
N ARG A 568 -23.30 -2.63 -5.58
CA ARG A 568 -22.62 -1.90 -6.65
C ARG A 568 -21.14 -2.26 -6.69
N ILE A 569 -20.52 -2.39 -5.53
CA ILE A 569 -19.12 -2.74 -5.35
C ILE A 569 -19.06 -4.04 -4.54
N HIS A 570 -18.52 -5.09 -5.16
CA HIS A 570 -18.50 -6.43 -4.56
C HIS A 570 -17.14 -6.76 -3.96
N CYS A 571 -17.12 -7.73 -3.05
CA CYS A 571 -15.90 -8.24 -2.45
C CYS A 571 -16.07 -9.72 -2.11
N PRO A 572 -15.29 -10.65 -2.70
CA PRO A 572 -15.30 -12.06 -2.33
C PRO A 572 -14.53 -12.22 -1.01
N ASP A 573 -15.22 -12.00 0.12
CA ASP A 573 -14.63 -12.15 1.44
C ASP A 573 -14.16 -13.59 1.72
N GLN A 574 -13.48 -13.80 2.86
CA GLN A 574 -12.91 -15.11 3.22
C GLN A 574 -13.93 -16.27 3.33
N ARG A 575 -15.24 -15.97 3.37
CA ARG A 575 -16.31 -16.95 3.50
C ARG A 575 -16.89 -17.35 2.14
N ALA A 576 -16.53 -16.63 1.07
CA ALA A 576 -16.98 -16.94 -0.27
C ALA A 576 -16.58 -18.36 -0.67
N GLU A 577 -17.54 -19.10 -1.25
CA GLU A 577 -17.31 -20.46 -1.73
C GLU A 577 -16.16 -20.53 -2.75
N LEU A 578 -15.93 -19.42 -3.47
CA LEU A 578 -14.80 -19.17 -4.37
C LEU A 578 -13.46 -19.69 -3.84
N TRP A 579 -13.21 -19.58 -2.53
CA TRP A 579 -11.93 -19.90 -1.93
C TRP A 579 -11.79 -21.37 -1.48
N HIS A 580 -12.69 -22.26 -1.86
CA HIS A 580 -12.66 -23.69 -1.48
C HIS A 580 -12.56 -23.95 0.03
N ARG A 581 -13.10 -23.06 0.87
CA ARG A 581 -12.96 -23.12 2.34
C ARG A 581 -11.50 -23.17 2.81
N THR A 582 -10.55 -22.72 1.99
CA THR A 582 -9.11 -22.72 2.31
C THR A 582 -8.65 -21.45 3.00
N GLY A 583 -9.56 -20.53 3.32
CA GLY A 583 -9.24 -19.18 3.79
C GLY A 583 -9.11 -18.21 2.60
N THR A 584 -8.34 -17.14 2.75
CA THR A 584 -8.31 -16.06 1.76
C THR A 584 -7.30 -16.26 0.64
N GLY A 585 -7.71 -15.96 -0.59
CA GLY A 585 -6.80 -15.72 -1.71
C GLY A 585 -5.90 -16.90 -2.07
N ASP A 586 -6.53 -18.06 -2.34
CA ASP A 586 -5.88 -19.17 -3.02
C ASP A 586 -5.39 -18.73 -4.42
N ALA A 587 -4.15 -19.08 -4.77
CA ALA A 587 -3.52 -18.59 -6.01
C ALA A 587 -4.25 -19.09 -7.27
N GLU A 588 -4.72 -20.33 -7.25
CA GLU A 588 -5.45 -20.95 -8.34
C GLU A 588 -6.87 -20.37 -8.48
N SER A 589 -7.62 -20.21 -7.39
CA SER A 589 -8.93 -19.53 -7.40
C SER A 589 -8.83 -18.07 -7.84
N LEU A 590 -7.79 -17.35 -7.39
CA LEU A 590 -7.59 -15.95 -7.78
C LEU A 590 -7.17 -15.85 -9.25
N ALA A 591 -6.34 -16.77 -9.75
CA ALA A 591 -6.01 -16.85 -11.17
C ALA A 591 -7.26 -17.16 -12.01
N ALA A 592 -8.14 -18.07 -11.56
CA ALA A 592 -9.41 -18.38 -12.22
C ALA A 592 -10.34 -17.15 -12.28
N LEU A 593 -10.52 -16.44 -11.16
CA LEU A 593 -11.29 -15.21 -11.10
C LEU A 593 -10.70 -14.15 -12.04
N THR A 594 -9.38 -14.05 -12.07
CA THR A 594 -8.66 -13.11 -12.94
C THR A 594 -8.85 -13.46 -14.41
N GLU A 595 -8.65 -14.73 -14.82
CA GLU A 595 -8.83 -15.22 -16.21
C GLU A 595 -10.23 -14.94 -16.77
N LEU A 596 -11.24 -14.90 -15.89
CA LEU A 596 -12.63 -14.65 -16.27
C LEU A 596 -13.03 -13.16 -16.20
N SER A 597 -12.20 -12.28 -15.64
CA SER A 597 -12.50 -10.84 -15.51
C SER A 597 -11.92 -10.03 -16.68
N THR A 598 -12.48 -8.85 -16.97
CA THR A 598 -12.02 -7.98 -18.06
C THR A 598 -10.67 -7.31 -17.75
N LEU A 599 -10.48 -6.83 -16.52
CA LEU A 599 -9.32 -6.03 -16.14
C LEU A 599 -8.96 -6.27 -14.67
N VAL A 600 -7.66 -6.20 -14.36
CA VAL A 600 -7.16 -6.15 -12.98
C VAL A 600 -6.41 -4.84 -12.74
N VAL A 601 -6.65 -4.22 -11.59
CA VAL A 601 -5.88 -3.08 -11.06
C VAL A 601 -5.26 -3.54 -9.74
N GLY A 602 -3.94 -3.54 -9.63
CA GLY A 602 -3.23 -4.08 -8.48
C GLY A 602 -2.04 -3.25 -8.05
N VAL A 603 -1.83 -3.10 -6.75
CA VAL A 603 -0.55 -2.65 -6.16
C VAL A 603 0.42 -3.82 -6.02
N ASP A 604 1.69 -3.55 -5.68
CA ASP A 604 2.74 -4.57 -5.43
C ASP A 604 2.40 -5.53 -4.28
N SER A 605 1.59 -6.52 -4.59
CA SER A 605 0.96 -7.47 -3.68
C SER A 605 0.60 -8.75 -4.44
N GLY A 606 0.31 -9.84 -3.71
CA GLY A 606 -0.03 -11.16 -4.26
C GLY A 606 -0.97 -11.15 -5.49
N PRO A 607 -2.11 -10.43 -5.46
CA PRO A 607 -3.03 -10.37 -6.60
C PRO A 607 -2.42 -9.84 -7.89
N LEU A 608 -1.49 -8.88 -7.83
CA LEU A 608 -0.81 -8.35 -9.01
C LEU A 608 0.08 -9.43 -9.65
N HIS A 609 0.84 -10.18 -8.84
CA HIS A 609 1.69 -11.26 -9.37
C HIS A 609 0.84 -12.42 -9.93
N VAL A 610 -0.25 -12.79 -9.25
CA VAL A 610 -1.20 -13.79 -9.76
C VAL A 610 -1.77 -13.34 -11.10
N ALA A 611 -2.19 -12.08 -11.23
CA ALA A 611 -2.70 -11.55 -12.48
C ALA A 611 -1.64 -11.57 -13.60
N GLY A 612 -0.37 -11.29 -13.29
CA GLY A 612 0.74 -11.44 -14.22
C GLY A 612 1.03 -12.88 -14.67
N ALA A 613 0.47 -13.89 -14.01
CA ALA A 613 0.53 -15.30 -14.42
C ALA A 613 -0.62 -15.70 -15.37
N THR A 614 -1.53 -14.77 -15.69
CA THR A 614 -2.71 -15.00 -16.54
C THR A 614 -2.60 -14.22 -17.86
N THR A 615 -3.65 -14.26 -18.67
CA THR A 615 -3.76 -13.46 -19.91
C THR A 615 -4.59 -12.19 -19.75
N THR A 616 -5.14 -11.93 -18.56
CA THR A 616 -6.05 -10.81 -18.31
C THR A 616 -5.30 -9.48 -18.36
N PRO A 617 -5.76 -8.48 -19.14
CA PRO A 617 -5.21 -7.13 -19.05
C PRO A 617 -5.07 -6.68 -17.59
N THR A 618 -3.88 -6.24 -17.20
CA THR A 618 -3.56 -5.92 -15.81
C THR A 618 -2.83 -4.60 -15.73
N LEU A 619 -3.22 -3.74 -14.80
CA LEU A 619 -2.57 -2.48 -14.47
C LEU A 619 -1.91 -2.61 -13.10
N GLY A 620 -0.58 -2.68 -13.07
CA GLY A 620 0.20 -2.63 -11.84
C GLY A 620 0.50 -1.19 -11.46
N VAL A 621 0.07 -0.72 -10.29
CA VAL A 621 0.20 0.68 -9.87
C VAL A 621 1.37 0.83 -8.89
N TRP A 622 2.30 1.73 -9.21
CA TRP A 622 3.54 1.94 -8.47
C TRP A 622 3.65 3.40 -8.07
N THR A 623 3.93 3.69 -6.80
CA THR A 623 3.96 5.07 -6.30
C THR A 623 5.34 5.47 -5.77
N ARG A 624 5.94 4.68 -4.87
CA ARG A 624 7.21 5.03 -4.20
C ARG A 624 8.33 4.00 -4.37
N HIS A 625 8.16 3.04 -5.29
CA HIS A 625 9.15 2.02 -5.60
C HIS A 625 9.04 1.60 -7.08
N HIS A 626 10.09 1.02 -7.64
CA HIS A 626 10.18 0.76 -9.08
C HIS A 626 9.85 -0.70 -9.44
N PRO A 627 8.97 -0.97 -10.42
CA PRO A 627 8.54 -2.32 -10.81
C PRO A 627 9.67 -3.31 -11.10
N LEU A 628 10.76 -2.85 -11.73
CA LEU A 628 11.92 -3.68 -12.08
C LEU A 628 12.45 -4.55 -10.90
N HIS A 629 12.31 -4.06 -9.67
CA HIS A 629 12.84 -4.74 -8.48
C HIS A 629 11.86 -5.70 -7.80
N TYR A 630 10.60 -5.69 -8.23
CA TYR A 630 9.50 -6.31 -7.49
C TYR A 630 8.63 -7.20 -8.37
N CYS A 631 8.41 -6.81 -9.63
CA CYS A 631 7.60 -7.55 -10.58
C CYS A 631 8.44 -8.00 -11.78
N SER A 632 8.50 -9.31 -12.00
CA SER A 632 9.09 -9.93 -13.19
C SER A 632 8.15 -9.74 -14.41
N LEU A 633 8.52 -10.28 -15.56
CA LEU A 633 7.83 -10.01 -16.82
C LEU A 633 6.42 -10.60 -16.84
N GLY A 634 5.47 -9.85 -17.40
CA GLY A 634 4.10 -10.29 -17.64
C GLY A 634 3.56 -9.61 -18.89
N GLY A 635 3.34 -10.38 -19.96
CA GLY A 635 2.94 -9.83 -21.26
C GLY A 635 1.57 -9.14 -21.27
N ASN A 636 0.76 -9.37 -20.24
CA ASN A 636 -0.55 -8.77 -20.01
C ASN A 636 -0.52 -7.60 -19.01
N VAL A 637 0.62 -7.34 -18.37
CA VAL A 637 0.77 -6.32 -17.32
C VAL A 637 1.30 -5.03 -17.94
N THR A 638 0.63 -3.91 -17.65
CA THR A 638 1.19 -2.57 -17.84
C THR A 638 1.44 -1.93 -16.48
N HIS A 639 2.62 -1.34 -16.30
CA HIS A 639 3.00 -0.68 -15.06
C HIS A 639 2.69 0.82 -15.12
N LEU A 640 1.82 1.31 -14.24
CA LEU A 640 1.58 2.73 -14.06
C LEU A 640 2.58 3.28 -13.04
N VAL A 641 3.50 4.14 -13.49
CA VAL A 641 4.66 4.61 -12.72
C VAL A 641 4.72 6.15 -12.69
N PRO A 642 5.25 6.79 -11.64
CA PRO A 642 5.36 8.25 -11.59
C PRO A 642 6.37 8.76 -12.63
N ARG A 643 6.26 10.03 -13.06
CA ARG A 643 7.22 10.65 -13.99
C ARG A 643 8.67 10.54 -13.55
N SER A 644 8.93 10.57 -12.24
CA SER A 644 10.25 10.39 -11.64
C SER A 644 10.62 8.94 -11.34
N HIS A 645 9.99 7.94 -11.97
CA HIS A 645 10.21 6.53 -11.61
C HIS A 645 11.67 6.08 -11.71
N ALA A 646 12.46 6.64 -12.65
CA ALA A 646 13.88 6.33 -12.77
C ALA A 646 14.69 6.63 -11.50
N ASP A 647 14.25 7.58 -10.66
CA ASP A 647 14.90 7.86 -9.36
C ASP A 647 14.68 6.77 -8.32
N LEU A 648 13.67 5.93 -8.53
CA LEU A 648 13.29 4.82 -7.64
C LEU A 648 14.05 3.52 -7.96
N LEU A 649 14.87 3.51 -9.03
CA LEU A 649 15.75 2.40 -9.38
C LEU A 649 16.91 2.28 -8.38
N ARG A 650 17.25 1.03 -8.05
CA ARG A 650 18.40 0.65 -7.22
C ARG A 650 19.53 0.15 -8.10
N GLY A 651 20.77 0.30 -7.65
CA GLY A 651 21.94 -0.10 -8.43
C GLY A 651 22.25 0.90 -9.55
N ASP A 652 22.69 0.40 -10.70
CA ASP A 652 23.00 1.23 -11.87
C ASP A 652 21.69 1.66 -12.57
N ARG A 653 21.34 2.94 -12.41
CA ARG A 653 20.11 3.50 -12.99
C ARG A 653 20.10 3.47 -14.52
N THR A 654 21.25 3.65 -15.18
CA THR A 654 21.31 3.65 -16.64
C THR A 654 21.02 2.25 -17.17
N VAL A 655 21.60 1.23 -16.54
CA VAL A 655 21.30 -0.18 -16.87
C VAL A 655 19.83 -0.51 -16.56
N GLY A 656 19.35 -0.13 -15.39
CA GLY A 656 17.98 -0.40 -14.94
C GLY A 656 16.93 0.24 -15.84
N SER A 657 17.09 1.52 -16.20
CA SER A 657 16.19 2.23 -17.13
C SER A 657 16.22 1.59 -18.51
N ALA A 658 17.40 1.34 -19.07
CA ALA A 658 17.51 0.73 -20.40
C ALA A 658 16.83 -0.65 -20.47
N TYR A 659 17.00 -1.49 -19.44
CA TYR A 659 16.32 -2.78 -19.38
C TYR A 659 14.80 -2.62 -19.22
N PHE A 660 14.37 -1.73 -18.33
CA PHE A 660 12.95 -1.51 -18.09
C PHE A 660 12.24 -1.01 -19.36
N ASP A 661 12.81 -0.01 -20.04
CA ASP A 661 12.26 0.57 -21.26
C ASP A 661 12.17 -0.45 -22.41
N ALA A 662 13.12 -1.37 -22.48
CA ALA A 662 13.16 -2.40 -23.53
C ALA A 662 12.18 -3.56 -23.30
N HIS A 663 11.85 -3.88 -22.05
CA HIS A 663 11.19 -5.15 -21.70
C HIS A 663 9.85 -5.01 -20.98
N TYR A 664 9.54 -3.86 -20.40
CA TYR A 664 8.29 -3.63 -19.67
C TYR A 664 7.35 -2.72 -20.43
N ARG A 665 6.05 -3.02 -20.35
CA ARG A 665 5.01 -2.09 -20.77
C ARG A 665 4.71 -1.17 -19.60
N PHE A 666 4.81 0.13 -19.77
CA PHE A 666 4.50 1.07 -18.72
C PHE A 666 3.85 2.35 -19.26
N GLN A 667 3.16 3.05 -18.36
CA GLN A 667 2.59 4.36 -18.60
C GLN A 667 3.03 5.27 -17.45
N VAL A 668 3.40 6.48 -17.80
CA VAL A 668 3.84 7.49 -16.83
C VAL A 668 2.65 8.35 -16.37
N TYR A 669 2.62 8.72 -15.09
CA TYR A 669 1.67 9.69 -14.56
C TYR A 669 2.35 10.84 -13.79
N ASP A 670 1.72 12.01 -13.83
CA ASP A 670 2.06 13.17 -12.99
C ASP A 670 1.21 13.22 -11.72
N ASP A 671 -0.10 13.01 -11.89
CA ASP A 671 -1.07 12.85 -10.82
C ASP A 671 -1.62 11.42 -10.82
N LEU A 672 -1.58 10.77 -9.66
CA LEU A 672 -1.96 9.36 -9.52
C LEU A 672 -3.45 9.13 -9.84
N GLU A 673 -4.34 10.03 -9.38
CA GLU A 673 -5.78 9.87 -9.60
C GLU A 673 -6.10 9.98 -11.08
N ILE A 674 -5.62 11.05 -11.72
CA ILE A 674 -5.85 11.29 -13.14
C ILE A 674 -5.26 10.16 -13.97
N GLY A 675 -4.00 9.80 -13.73
CA GLY A 675 -3.30 8.75 -14.48
C GLY A 675 -3.94 7.36 -14.32
N LEU A 676 -4.38 7.02 -13.11
CA LEU A 676 -5.01 5.72 -12.84
C LEU A 676 -6.36 5.58 -13.52
N ARG A 677 -7.25 6.56 -13.34
CA ARG A 677 -8.59 6.56 -13.94
C ARG A 677 -8.50 6.54 -15.47
N ALA A 678 -7.58 7.33 -16.02
CA ALA A 678 -7.23 7.35 -17.43
C ALA A 678 -6.83 5.95 -17.96
N ALA A 679 -5.85 5.35 -17.30
CA ALA A 679 -5.29 4.06 -17.70
C ALA A 679 -6.31 2.92 -17.64
N VAL A 680 -7.21 2.93 -16.65
CA VAL A 680 -8.30 1.95 -16.52
C VAL A 680 -9.32 2.13 -17.64
N ARG A 681 -9.86 3.35 -17.79
CA ARG A 681 -10.83 3.68 -18.83
C ARG A 681 -10.32 3.32 -20.22
N SER A 682 -9.07 3.65 -20.53
CA SER A 682 -8.45 3.30 -21.81
C SER A 682 -8.53 1.82 -22.16
N ARG A 683 -8.35 0.94 -21.17
CA ARG A 683 -8.29 -0.52 -21.36
C ARG A 683 -9.67 -1.14 -21.44
N LEU A 684 -10.62 -0.64 -20.66
CA LEU A 684 -12.01 -1.10 -20.73
C LEU A 684 -12.63 -0.82 -22.10
N HIS A 685 -12.29 0.35 -22.65
CA HIS A 685 -12.91 0.84 -23.89
C HIS A 685 -12.13 0.48 -25.15
N ALA A 686 -10.83 0.14 -25.06
CA ALA A 686 -10.05 -0.33 -26.20
C ALA A 686 -10.63 -1.59 -26.86
N ALA A 687 -11.33 -2.45 -26.11
CA ALA A 687 -11.94 -3.67 -26.62
C ALA A 687 -13.42 -3.50 -27.05
N LEU A 688 -14.11 -2.45 -26.60
CA LEU A 688 -15.57 -2.32 -26.74
C LEU A 688 -16.05 -1.13 -27.59
N SER A 689 -15.21 -0.10 -27.79
CA SER A 689 -15.64 1.16 -28.42
C SER A 689 -14.83 1.57 -29.65
N GLY A 690 -13.72 0.90 -29.93
CA GLY A 690 -12.73 1.41 -30.90
C GLY A 690 -12.03 2.69 -30.43
N LEU A 691 -12.16 3.08 -29.15
CA LEU A 691 -11.53 4.24 -28.54
C LEU A 691 -10.53 3.85 -27.46
N LEU A 692 -9.46 4.63 -27.33
CA LEU A 692 -8.39 4.53 -26.35
C LEU A 692 -8.36 5.83 -25.54
N PHE A 693 -8.30 5.77 -24.21
CA PHE A 693 -8.05 6.98 -23.41
C PHE A 693 -6.55 7.17 -23.18
N THR A 694 -5.96 8.22 -23.71
CA THR A 694 -4.53 8.50 -23.55
C THR A 694 -4.28 10.01 -23.60
N ARG A 695 -3.21 10.48 -22.95
CA ARG A 695 -2.88 11.91 -22.82
C ARG A 695 -4.08 12.79 -22.38
N ASN A 696 -4.94 12.25 -21.50
CA ASN A 696 -6.18 12.86 -21.00
C ASN A 696 -7.33 13.03 -22.01
N PHE A 697 -7.26 12.37 -23.17
CA PHE A 697 -8.31 12.37 -24.18
C PHE A 697 -8.67 10.95 -24.62
N TRP A 698 -9.96 10.75 -24.94
CA TRP A 698 -10.43 9.65 -25.75
C TRP A 698 -9.99 9.89 -27.19
N VAL A 699 -9.13 9.02 -27.70
CA VAL A 699 -8.70 8.96 -29.10
C VAL A 699 -9.26 7.70 -29.73
N ARG A 700 -9.34 7.64 -31.05
CA ARG A 700 -9.78 6.47 -31.80
C ARG A 700 -8.60 5.54 -31.94
N ALA A 701 -8.77 4.29 -31.52
CA ALA A 701 -7.68 3.32 -31.43
C ALA A 701 -6.98 3.09 -32.78
N ASP A 702 -7.75 3.00 -33.87
CA ASP A 702 -7.22 2.81 -35.23
C ASP A 702 -6.64 4.09 -35.86
N MET A 703 -6.91 5.27 -35.27
CA MET A 703 -6.44 6.58 -35.72
C MET A 703 -5.61 7.30 -34.64
N ALA A 704 -5.04 6.54 -33.69
CA ALA A 704 -4.42 7.11 -32.50
C ALA A 704 -3.27 8.05 -32.85
N GLU A 705 -2.49 7.74 -33.89
CA GLU A 705 -1.41 8.62 -34.35
C GLU A 705 -1.94 9.99 -34.81
N GLN A 706 -3.01 10.03 -35.61
CA GLN A 706 -3.63 11.29 -36.07
C GLN A 706 -4.20 12.08 -34.88
N ASP A 707 -4.96 11.41 -34.03
CA ASP A 707 -5.61 12.03 -32.87
C ASP A 707 -4.59 12.59 -31.87
N LEU A 708 -3.45 11.90 -31.69
CA LEU A 708 -2.40 12.34 -30.77
C LEU A 708 -1.63 13.57 -31.26
N VAL A 709 -1.59 13.83 -32.58
CA VAL A 709 -1.08 15.10 -33.11
C VAL A 709 -1.99 16.24 -32.68
N VAL A 710 -3.31 16.09 -32.82
CA VAL A 710 -4.28 17.10 -32.39
C VAL A 710 -4.22 17.34 -30.87
N VAL A 711 -4.07 16.28 -30.08
CA VAL A 711 -3.86 16.39 -28.63
C VAL A 711 -2.58 17.19 -28.32
N GLN A 712 -1.48 16.88 -29.00
CA GLN A 712 -0.22 17.58 -28.80
C GLN A 712 -0.36 19.07 -29.16
N ASP A 713 -0.80 19.38 -30.37
CA ASP A 713 -0.85 20.75 -30.89
C ASP A 713 -1.77 21.65 -30.06
N ILE A 714 -2.97 21.16 -29.70
CA ILE A 714 -3.99 21.98 -29.05
C ILE A 714 -3.89 21.86 -27.52
N ALA A 715 -3.88 20.65 -26.99
CA ALA A 715 -4.00 20.43 -25.56
C ALA A 715 -2.67 20.52 -24.79
N GLU A 716 -1.53 20.38 -25.47
CA GLU A 716 -0.22 20.47 -24.81
C GLU A 716 0.59 21.69 -25.24
N GLU A 717 0.65 21.99 -26.54
CA GLU A 717 1.43 23.09 -27.09
C GLU A 717 0.66 24.42 -27.17
N ASP A 718 -0.65 24.39 -26.93
CA ASP A 718 -1.53 25.56 -26.97
C ASP A 718 -1.39 26.39 -28.26
N SER A 719 -1.44 25.73 -29.42
CA SER A 719 -1.23 26.36 -30.74
C SER A 719 -2.18 27.53 -31.05
N TYR A 720 -3.30 27.63 -30.31
CA TYR A 720 -4.30 28.69 -30.43
C TYR A 720 -4.18 29.77 -29.33
N GLY A 721 -3.22 29.68 -28.41
CA GLY A 721 -3.02 30.61 -27.31
C GLY A 721 -4.20 30.67 -26.34
N ILE A 722 -4.88 29.55 -26.13
CA ILE A 722 -6.08 29.43 -25.30
C ILE A 722 -5.85 30.03 -23.92
N ASP A 723 -4.64 29.87 -23.35
CA ASP A 723 -4.31 30.39 -22.01
C ASP A 723 -4.25 31.93 -21.94
N ASP A 724 -4.06 32.59 -23.08
CA ASP A 724 -4.00 34.05 -23.20
C ASP A 724 -5.35 34.68 -23.59
N LEU A 725 -6.39 33.89 -23.85
CA LEU A 725 -7.70 34.41 -24.27
C LEU A 725 -8.34 35.25 -23.14
N PRO A 726 -8.82 36.49 -23.44
CA PRO A 726 -9.48 37.36 -22.47
C PRO A 726 -10.86 36.81 -22.07
N MET A 727 -11.16 36.80 -20.77
CA MET A 727 -12.37 36.18 -20.21
C MET A 727 -13.38 37.22 -19.68
N PRO A 728 -14.64 37.17 -20.15
CA PRO A 728 -15.78 36.91 -19.24
C PRO A 728 -16.82 35.94 -19.86
N ARG A 729 -17.75 35.40 -19.05
CA ARG A 729 -18.74 34.32 -19.38
C ARG A 729 -19.41 34.45 -20.76
N PRO A 730 -19.33 33.41 -21.64
CA PRO A 730 -20.10 33.51 -22.88
C PRO A 730 -20.44 32.20 -23.63
N VAL A 731 -20.91 32.32 -24.88
CA VAL A 731 -21.15 31.24 -25.83
C VAL A 731 -19.92 30.99 -26.71
N ILE A 732 -19.52 29.72 -26.88
CA ILE A 732 -18.37 29.28 -27.67
C ILE A 732 -18.84 28.35 -28.77
N VAL A 733 -18.39 28.59 -30.00
CA VAL A 733 -18.64 27.70 -31.15
C VAL A 733 -17.30 27.19 -31.67
N ASP A 734 -17.08 25.88 -31.58
CA ASP A 734 -15.86 25.19 -32.01
C ASP A 734 -16.14 24.47 -33.33
N VAL A 735 -15.77 25.09 -34.46
CA VAL A 735 -15.97 24.53 -35.80
C VAL A 735 -14.74 23.73 -36.22
N GLY A 736 -14.99 22.48 -36.65
CA GLY A 736 -13.94 21.49 -36.84
C GLY A 736 -13.42 21.01 -35.49
N ALA A 737 -14.34 20.63 -34.60
CA ALA A 737 -14.00 20.26 -33.23
C ALA A 737 -13.11 19.02 -33.13
N HIS A 738 -13.00 18.22 -34.21
CA HIS A 738 -12.27 16.97 -34.26
C HIS A 738 -12.70 16.06 -33.10
N ILE A 739 -11.76 15.63 -32.24
CA ILE A 739 -12.04 14.87 -31.03
C ILE A 739 -12.31 15.74 -29.78
N GLY A 740 -12.39 17.06 -29.89
CA GLY A 740 -12.82 17.97 -28.83
C GLY A 740 -11.71 18.56 -27.94
N CYS A 741 -10.45 18.56 -28.40
CA CYS A 741 -9.32 19.08 -27.62
C CYS A 741 -9.48 20.56 -27.23
N PHE A 742 -9.89 21.41 -28.18
CA PHE A 742 -10.08 22.85 -27.97
C PHE A 742 -11.23 23.13 -26.97
N SER A 743 -12.41 22.55 -27.24
CA SER A 743 -13.58 22.62 -26.37
C SER A 743 -13.27 22.25 -24.91
N ARG A 744 -12.56 21.14 -24.68
CA ARG A 744 -12.21 20.69 -23.32
C ARG A 744 -11.25 21.65 -22.62
N ARG A 745 -10.22 22.14 -23.31
CA ARG A 745 -9.23 23.07 -22.73
C ARG A 745 -9.88 24.39 -22.33
N LEU A 746 -10.81 24.91 -23.14
CA LEU A 746 -11.58 26.10 -22.79
C LEU A 746 -12.51 25.88 -21.58
N TYR A 747 -13.21 24.74 -21.53
CA TYR A 747 -14.07 24.41 -20.39
C TYR A 747 -13.28 24.33 -19.07
N GLN A 748 -12.05 23.79 -19.11
CA GLN A 748 -11.16 23.75 -17.95
C GLN A 748 -10.78 25.15 -17.43
N ARG A 749 -10.60 26.13 -18.33
CA ARG A 749 -10.38 27.55 -17.95
C ARG A 749 -11.66 28.24 -17.50
N ASN A 750 -12.81 27.89 -18.09
CA ASN A 750 -14.10 28.48 -17.75
C ASN A 750 -15.24 27.43 -17.75
N PRO A 751 -15.51 26.81 -16.59
CA PRO A 751 -16.59 25.82 -16.46
C PRO A 751 -18.01 26.38 -16.63
N LEU A 752 -18.16 27.71 -16.80
CA LEU A 752 -19.46 28.36 -17.03
C LEU A 752 -19.73 28.62 -18.52
N ALA A 753 -18.82 28.25 -19.42
CA ALA A 753 -19.00 28.44 -20.85
C ALA A 753 -20.09 27.51 -21.42
N ARG A 754 -20.91 28.02 -22.35
CA ARG A 754 -21.80 27.20 -23.18
C ARG A 754 -21.09 26.88 -24.48
N ILE A 755 -20.74 25.61 -24.69
CA ILE A 755 -19.88 25.20 -25.81
C ILE A 755 -20.69 24.39 -26.83
N PHE A 756 -20.58 24.75 -28.10
CA PHE A 756 -21.16 24.06 -29.25
C PHE A 756 -20.02 23.55 -30.14
N ALA A 757 -19.79 22.24 -30.13
CA ALA A 757 -18.71 21.59 -30.87
C ALA A 757 -19.27 21.00 -32.18
N VAL A 758 -18.88 21.58 -33.31
CA VAL A 758 -19.36 21.22 -34.65
C VAL A 758 -18.29 20.42 -35.37
N GLU A 759 -18.61 19.19 -35.77
CA GLU A 759 -17.68 18.28 -36.43
C GLU A 759 -18.34 17.58 -37.62
N CYS A 760 -17.70 17.65 -38.78
CA CYS A 760 -18.28 17.14 -40.02
C CYS A 760 -18.01 15.65 -40.25
N CYS A 761 -16.91 15.13 -39.73
CA CYS A 761 -16.45 13.78 -39.97
C CYS A 761 -17.13 12.79 -38.98
N PRO A 762 -17.96 11.85 -39.46
CA PRO A 762 -18.64 10.89 -38.59
C PRO A 762 -17.70 10.06 -37.72
N GLU A 763 -16.50 9.76 -38.24
CA GLU A 763 -15.48 8.99 -37.54
C GLU A 763 -14.95 9.70 -36.28
N ASN A 764 -14.97 11.04 -36.23
CA ASN A 764 -14.49 11.83 -35.08
C ASN A 764 -15.52 11.84 -33.92
N ILE A 765 -16.81 11.71 -34.24
CA ILE A 765 -17.93 11.93 -33.31
C ILE A 765 -17.87 11.07 -32.03
N PRO A 766 -17.58 9.76 -32.09
CA PRO A 766 -17.55 8.94 -30.86
C PRO A 766 -16.50 9.42 -29.85
N ALA A 767 -15.31 9.80 -30.33
CA ALA A 767 -14.24 10.32 -29.49
C ALA A 767 -14.60 11.72 -28.96
N LEU A 768 -15.14 12.59 -29.82
CA LEU A 768 -15.63 13.92 -29.45
C LEU A 768 -16.65 13.86 -28.31
N GLN A 769 -17.71 13.05 -28.47
CA GLN A 769 -18.77 12.88 -27.47
C GLN A 769 -18.20 12.41 -26.13
N LYS A 770 -17.27 11.45 -26.14
CA LYS A 770 -16.60 10.95 -24.93
C LYS A 770 -15.70 12.00 -24.28
N ASN A 771 -15.08 12.89 -25.06
CA ASN A 771 -14.20 13.93 -24.54
C ASN A 771 -14.92 15.13 -23.95
N VAL A 772 -16.09 15.49 -24.49
CA VAL A 772 -16.83 16.68 -24.06
C VAL A 772 -18.02 16.38 -23.15
N GLY A 773 -18.51 15.14 -23.12
CA GLY A 773 -19.59 14.73 -22.21
C GLY A 773 -20.79 15.67 -22.25
N GLU A 774 -21.31 16.02 -21.07
CA GLU A 774 -22.49 16.89 -20.95
C GLU A 774 -22.17 18.40 -20.98
N PHE A 775 -20.88 18.80 -20.95
CA PHE A 775 -20.54 20.23 -20.87
C PHE A 775 -20.58 20.95 -22.23
N ALA A 776 -20.58 20.21 -23.33
CA ALA A 776 -20.71 20.77 -24.67
C ALA A 776 -21.83 20.06 -25.46
N THR A 777 -22.51 20.81 -26.32
CA THR A 777 -23.43 20.24 -27.31
C THR A 777 -22.64 19.83 -28.55
N VAL A 778 -22.67 18.54 -28.89
CA VAL A 778 -22.01 18.00 -30.10
C VAL A 778 -22.97 18.06 -31.28
N ILE A 779 -22.50 18.62 -32.40
CA ILE A 779 -23.28 18.84 -33.61
C ILE A 779 -22.53 18.19 -34.77
N GLN A 780 -23.11 17.13 -35.35
CA GLN A 780 -22.52 16.44 -36.49
C GLN A 780 -22.91 17.13 -37.81
N GLY A 781 -22.02 17.96 -38.35
CA GLY A 781 -22.26 18.73 -39.56
C GLY A 781 -21.09 19.63 -39.93
N ALA A 782 -21.19 20.29 -41.07
CA ALA A 782 -20.26 21.33 -41.50
C ALA A 782 -20.87 22.72 -41.33
N VAL A 783 -20.04 23.70 -40.96
CA VAL A 783 -20.43 25.11 -41.07
C VAL A 783 -19.95 25.65 -42.42
N THR A 784 -20.87 26.08 -43.28
CA THR A 784 -20.57 26.58 -44.63
C THR A 784 -21.73 27.39 -45.21
N TYR A 785 -21.42 28.29 -46.15
CA TYR A 785 -22.40 29.05 -46.93
C TYR A 785 -22.41 28.63 -48.41
N GLU A 786 -21.71 27.55 -48.75
CA GLU A 786 -21.79 26.96 -50.09
C GLU A 786 -23.03 26.07 -50.23
N PRO A 787 -23.74 26.14 -51.36
CA PRO A 787 -24.83 25.22 -51.66
C PRO A 787 -24.28 23.84 -52.05
N ASP A 788 -24.99 22.77 -51.69
CA ASP A 788 -24.71 21.36 -52.06
C ASP A 788 -23.25 20.91 -51.93
N VAL A 789 -22.86 20.62 -50.69
CA VAL A 789 -21.51 20.18 -50.35
C VAL A 789 -21.39 18.67 -50.12
N ALA A 790 -20.16 18.19 -50.17
CA ALA A 790 -19.72 16.85 -49.82
C ALA A 790 -18.41 16.92 -49.01
N LEU A 791 -17.89 15.76 -48.57
CA LEU A 791 -16.70 15.68 -47.71
C LEU A 791 -15.54 15.01 -48.45
N LEU A 792 -14.37 15.65 -48.42
CA LEU A 792 -13.08 15.01 -48.67
C LEU A 792 -12.56 14.54 -47.32
N ASN A 793 -12.61 13.23 -47.10
CA ASN A 793 -12.35 12.64 -45.79
C ASN A 793 -10.90 12.14 -45.72
N ALA A 794 -10.17 12.52 -44.66
CA ALA A 794 -8.79 12.13 -44.40
C ALA A 794 -8.65 11.08 -43.28
N VAL A 795 -9.76 10.59 -42.75
CA VAL A 795 -9.74 9.63 -41.64
C VAL A 795 -9.71 8.20 -42.19
N TYR A 796 -8.53 7.58 -42.11
CA TYR A 796 -8.31 6.16 -42.35
C TYR A 796 -6.94 5.72 -41.80
N LYS A 797 -6.77 4.41 -41.62
CA LYS A 797 -5.56 3.85 -41.00
C LYS A 797 -4.32 4.17 -41.82
N ASN A 798 -3.25 4.61 -41.14
CA ASN A 798 -1.96 5.02 -41.73
C ASN A 798 -2.02 6.26 -42.64
N CYS A 799 -3.06 7.09 -42.52
CA CYS A 799 -3.08 8.38 -43.20
C CYS A 799 -2.03 9.32 -42.56
N LEU A 800 -1.29 10.05 -43.40
CA LEU A 800 -0.24 10.99 -42.97
C LEU A 800 -0.79 12.35 -42.56
N SER A 801 -2.00 12.70 -42.99
CA SER A 801 -2.71 13.90 -42.53
C SER A 801 -3.12 13.76 -41.06
N THR A 802 -3.29 14.89 -40.37
CA THR A 802 -3.73 14.97 -38.96
C THR A 802 -5.18 14.56 -38.74
N GLY A 803 -5.88 14.10 -39.78
CA GLY A 803 -7.30 13.69 -39.71
C GLY A 803 -8.28 14.82 -40.05
N GLY A 804 -7.77 15.97 -40.50
CA GLY A 804 -8.55 17.11 -40.96
C GLY A 804 -9.26 16.83 -42.30
N SER A 805 -10.59 16.67 -42.26
CA SER A 805 -11.42 16.47 -43.44
C SER A 805 -11.96 17.80 -43.97
N ALA A 806 -12.01 17.96 -45.29
CA ALA A 806 -12.36 19.22 -45.95
C ALA A 806 -13.74 19.18 -46.59
N VAL A 807 -14.48 20.28 -46.48
CA VAL A 807 -15.77 20.46 -47.15
C VAL A 807 -15.53 20.92 -48.59
N ILE A 808 -16.21 20.30 -49.56
CA ILE A 808 -16.05 20.61 -50.99
C ILE A 808 -17.40 20.64 -51.72
N ASP A 809 -17.47 21.39 -52.81
CA ASP A 809 -18.61 21.35 -53.74
C ASP A 809 -18.80 19.92 -54.31
N ARG A 810 -20.05 19.45 -54.33
CA ARG A 810 -20.38 18.08 -54.76
C ARG A 810 -20.03 17.83 -56.23
N GLN A 811 -20.16 18.82 -57.11
CA GLN A 811 -19.81 18.67 -58.53
C GLN A 811 -18.29 18.56 -58.71
N GLU A 812 -17.52 19.36 -57.96
CA GLU A 812 -16.06 19.27 -57.97
C GLU A 812 -15.57 17.92 -57.40
N LEU A 813 -16.18 17.41 -56.33
CA LEU A 813 -15.84 16.07 -55.82
C LEU A 813 -16.12 14.98 -56.88
N ASN A 814 -17.27 15.04 -57.55
CA ASN A 814 -17.61 14.15 -58.65
C ASN A 814 -16.58 14.22 -59.80
N ARG A 815 -16.09 15.44 -60.12
CA ARG A 815 -15.03 15.63 -61.11
C ARG A 815 -13.74 14.93 -60.68
N ARG A 816 -13.30 15.11 -59.43
CA ARG A 816 -12.08 14.48 -58.88
C ARG A 816 -12.14 12.96 -58.88
N VAL A 817 -13.31 12.39 -58.57
CA VAL A 817 -13.54 10.94 -58.66
C VAL A 817 -13.48 10.48 -60.12
N THR A 818 -14.15 11.18 -61.03
CA THR A 818 -14.18 10.81 -62.47
C THR A 818 -12.80 10.90 -63.11
N THR A 819 -11.97 11.86 -62.67
CA THR A 819 -10.59 12.08 -63.14
C THR A 819 -9.55 11.24 -62.40
N HIS A 820 -9.98 10.38 -61.45
CA HIS A 820 -9.11 9.53 -60.63
C HIS A 820 -8.11 10.32 -59.76
N GLU A 821 -8.40 11.59 -59.47
CA GLU A 821 -7.67 12.43 -58.51
C GLU A 821 -8.02 12.07 -57.06
N CYS A 822 -9.17 11.40 -56.84
CA CYS A 822 -9.65 11.00 -55.52
C CYS A 822 -10.32 9.62 -55.57
N ALA A 823 -10.09 8.78 -54.56
CA ALA A 823 -10.69 7.45 -54.46
C ALA A 823 -12.10 7.51 -53.85
N THR A 824 -12.98 6.54 -54.16
CA THR A 824 -14.35 6.46 -53.63
C THR A 824 -14.46 5.73 -52.28
N GLY A 825 -13.35 5.53 -51.59
CA GLY A 825 -13.28 4.88 -50.29
C GLY A 825 -11.84 4.69 -49.82
N PRO A 826 -11.62 4.41 -48.53
CA PRO A 826 -10.28 4.24 -47.97
C PRO A 826 -9.65 2.89 -48.41
N GLY A 827 -8.38 2.92 -48.87
CA GLY A 827 -7.66 1.74 -49.39
C GLY A 827 -6.13 1.85 -49.31
N HIS A 828 -5.39 0.78 -49.66
CA HIS A 828 -3.91 0.75 -49.62
C HIS A 828 -3.22 1.49 -50.77
N GLU A 829 -3.92 1.75 -51.88
CA GLU A 829 -3.41 2.55 -53.01
C GLU A 829 -4.34 3.76 -53.21
N MET A 830 -3.94 4.89 -52.62
CA MET A 830 -4.71 6.13 -52.63
C MET A 830 -4.01 7.17 -53.52
N PRO A 831 -4.72 7.83 -54.46
CA PRO A 831 -4.14 8.86 -55.33
C PRO A 831 -3.86 10.18 -54.59
N SER A 832 -4.45 10.36 -53.40
CA SER A 832 -4.26 11.51 -52.51
C SER A 832 -4.49 11.10 -51.05
N GLU A 833 -4.18 11.96 -50.10
CA GLU A 833 -4.44 11.75 -48.67
C GLU A 833 -5.95 11.83 -48.30
N TYR A 834 -6.81 12.13 -49.26
CA TYR A 834 -8.25 12.22 -49.09
C TYR A 834 -8.99 11.17 -49.92
N TRP A 835 -10.11 10.69 -49.39
CA TRP A 835 -11.10 9.90 -50.13
C TRP A 835 -12.43 10.66 -50.23
N ALA A 836 -13.19 10.37 -51.28
CA ALA A 836 -14.46 10.99 -51.58
C ALA A 836 -15.57 10.35 -50.74
N ASP A 837 -16.10 11.12 -49.80
CA ASP A 837 -17.16 10.71 -48.90
C ASP A 837 -18.50 11.31 -49.34
N PHE A 838 -19.34 10.44 -49.90
CA PHE A 838 -20.67 10.79 -50.41
C PHE A 838 -21.77 10.67 -49.37
N ARG A 839 -21.45 10.32 -48.11
CA ARG A 839 -22.45 10.29 -47.03
C ARG A 839 -23.11 11.67 -46.92
N PRO A 840 -24.43 11.73 -46.66
CA PRO A 840 -25.10 13.01 -46.46
C PRO A 840 -24.45 13.80 -45.33
N ILE A 841 -24.11 15.06 -45.59
CA ILE A 841 -23.58 15.99 -44.61
C ILE A 841 -24.60 17.09 -44.36
N GLN A 842 -24.89 17.37 -43.08
CA GLN A 842 -25.70 18.53 -42.72
C GLN A 842 -24.82 19.78 -42.79
N ALA A 843 -25.27 20.76 -43.57
CA ALA A 843 -24.62 22.07 -43.66
C ALA A 843 -25.42 23.07 -42.84
N HIS A 844 -24.73 23.79 -41.95
CA HIS A 844 -25.29 24.85 -41.13
C HIS A 844 -24.58 26.17 -41.44
N THR A 845 -25.31 27.28 -41.37
CA THR A 845 -24.71 28.60 -41.23
C THR A 845 -24.51 28.93 -39.75
N LEU A 846 -23.74 29.98 -39.43
CA LEU A 846 -23.64 30.44 -38.04
C LEU A 846 -25.02 30.85 -37.50
N GLU A 847 -25.86 31.44 -38.36
CA GLU A 847 -27.21 31.87 -38.03
C GLU A 847 -28.14 30.70 -37.74
N ASP A 848 -28.02 29.59 -38.47
CA ASP A 848 -28.78 28.37 -38.20
C ASP A 848 -28.47 27.84 -36.79
N LEU A 849 -27.18 27.79 -36.42
CA LEU A 849 -26.76 27.35 -35.09
C LEU A 849 -27.27 28.30 -33.98
N MET A 850 -27.16 29.62 -34.21
CA MET A 850 -27.68 30.64 -33.29
C MET A 850 -29.18 30.48 -33.03
N GLN A 851 -29.95 30.25 -34.10
CA GLN A 851 -31.39 30.08 -34.04
C GLN A 851 -31.77 28.75 -33.38
N GLU A 852 -31.14 27.65 -33.78
CA GLU A 852 -31.47 26.30 -33.31
C GLU A 852 -31.18 26.10 -31.83
N TYR A 853 -30.04 26.62 -31.35
CA TYR A 853 -29.58 26.40 -29.97
C TYR A 853 -29.76 27.62 -29.04
N GLY A 854 -30.43 28.67 -29.54
CA GLY A 854 -30.87 29.80 -28.73
C GLY A 854 -29.73 30.63 -28.14
N PHE A 855 -28.89 31.20 -29.02
CA PHE A 855 -27.89 32.18 -28.63
C PHE A 855 -27.81 33.33 -29.64
N GLU A 856 -27.68 34.56 -29.12
CA GLU A 856 -27.70 35.77 -29.95
C GLU A 856 -26.31 36.33 -30.27
N HIS A 857 -25.26 35.80 -29.64
CA HIS A 857 -23.90 36.30 -29.75
C HIS A 857 -22.92 35.14 -29.58
N ILE A 858 -21.78 35.21 -30.28
CA ILE A 858 -20.68 34.24 -30.16
C ILE A 858 -19.47 34.99 -29.65
N ASP A 859 -19.00 34.66 -28.46
CA ASP A 859 -17.87 35.38 -27.90
C ASP A 859 -16.54 34.80 -28.37
N VAL A 860 -16.48 33.48 -28.56
CA VAL A 860 -15.34 32.81 -29.17
C VAL A 860 -15.84 31.89 -30.27
N LEU A 861 -15.50 32.22 -31.51
CA LEU A 861 -15.65 31.33 -32.67
C LEU A 861 -14.29 30.72 -32.99
N LYS A 862 -14.15 29.40 -32.84
CA LYS A 862 -12.99 28.67 -33.32
C LYS A 862 -13.22 28.14 -34.72
N LEU A 863 -12.26 28.34 -35.62
CA LEU A 863 -12.29 27.84 -37.00
C LEU A 863 -11.06 26.98 -37.30
N ASP A 864 -11.27 25.69 -37.50
CA ASP A 864 -10.26 24.73 -37.95
C ASP A 864 -10.93 23.73 -38.89
N CYS A 865 -11.35 24.25 -40.05
CA CYS A 865 -12.32 23.59 -40.92
C CYS A 865 -11.80 23.40 -42.35
N GLU A 866 -10.48 23.29 -42.49
CA GLU A 866 -9.79 22.81 -43.70
C GLU A 866 -10.23 23.54 -44.99
N GLY A 867 -10.34 24.87 -44.92
CA GLY A 867 -10.69 25.75 -46.03
C GLY A 867 -12.11 26.33 -45.98
N SER A 868 -13.01 25.80 -45.13
CA SER A 868 -14.37 26.36 -44.99
C SER A 868 -14.38 27.75 -44.34
N GLU A 869 -13.29 28.17 -43.69
CA GLU A 869 -13.16 29.49 -43.08
C GLU A 869 -13.40 30.62 -44.08
N PHE A 870 -13.05 30.44 -45.37
CA PHE A 870 -13.30 31.44 -46.41
C PHE A 870 -14.79 31.57 -46.75
N SER A 871 -15.55 30.47 -46.70
CA SER A 871 -17.00 30.51 -46.89
C SER A 871 -17.65 31.20 -45.68
N ILE A 872 -17.27 30.79 -44.48
CA ILE A 872 -17.83 31.31 -43.22
C ILE A 872 -17.56 32.81 -43.08
N LEU A 873 -16.28 33.19 -43.06
CA LEU A 873 -15.86 34.58 -42.86
C LEU A 873 -16.17 35.47 -44.07
N GLY A 874 -16.18 34.90 -45.28
CA GLY A 874 -16.44 35.62 -46.52
C GLY A 874 -17.92 35.83 -46.84
N LYS A 875 -18.86 35.12 -46.18
CA LYS A 875 -20.29 35.20 -46.50
C LYS A 875 -21.23 35.39 -45.30
N SER A 876 -20.79 35.11 -44.07
CA SER A 876 -21.66 35.32 -42.90
C SER A 876 -22.12 36.77 -42.77
N PRO A 877 -23.44 37.02 -42.58
CA PRO A 877 -23.96 38.34 -42.26
C PRO A 877 -23.78 38.74 -40.79
N SER A 878 -23.49 37.80 -39.89
CA SER A 878 -23.48 38.02 -38.43
C SER A 878 -22.09 38.19 -37.81
N LEU A 879 -21.08 38.58 -38.58
CA LEU A 879 -19.72 38.78 -38.05
C LEU A 879 -19.67 39.83 -36.93
N ASP A 880 -20.57 40.81 -36.95
CA ASP A 880 -20.73 41.83 -35.93
C ASP A 880 -21.23 41.28 -34.59
N ARG A 881 -21.79 40.06 -34.57
CA ARG A 881 -22.24 39.32 -33.38
C ARG A 881 -21.17 38.36 -32.87
N ILE A 882 -19.91 38.59 -33.27
CA ILE A 882 -18.76 37.79 -32.85
C ILE A 882 -17.74 38.68 -32.16
N SER A 883 -17.33 38.33 -30.94
CA SER A 883 -16.31 39.09 -30.19
C SER A 883 -14.89 38.74 -30.64
N LEU A 884 -14.59 37.45 -30.73
CA LEU A 884 -13.26 36.93 -31.01
C LEU A 884 -13.34 35.71 -31.92
N ILE A 885 -12.49 35.70 -32.94
CA ILE A 885 -12.30 34.55 -33.82
C ILE A 885 -10.89 34.05 -33.61
N VAL A 886 -10.75 32.75 -33.36
CA VAL A 886 -9.48 32.04 -33.21
C VAL A 886 -9.47 30.94 -34.26
N GLY A 887 -8.44 30.81 -35.08
CA GLY A 887 -8.51 29.76 -36.09
C GLY A 887 -7.25 29.55 -36.89
N GLU A 888 -7.36 28.60 -37.81
CA GLU A 888 -6.37 28.30 -38.85
C GLU A 888 -6.84 28.85 -40.21
N TYR A 889 -5.91 29.33 -41.02
CA TYR A 889 -6.16 29.75 -42.39
C TYR A 889 -5.36 28.90 -43.40
N HIS A 890 -5.99 28.61 -44.54
CA HIS A 890 -5.40 27.83 -45.63
C HIS A 890 -5.11 28.70 -46.87
N GLY A 891 -3.87 29.18 -46.99
CA GLY A 891 -3.40 30.06 -48.06
C GLY A 891 -3.31 31.51 -47.62
N LYS A 892 -2.09 31.99 -47.34
CA LYS A 892 -1.84 33.29 -46.70
C LYS A 892 -2.37 34.47 -47.53
N GLU A 893 -2.07 34.50 -48.83
CA GLU A 893 -2.50 35.61 -49.70
C GLU A 893 -4.03 35.74 -49.76
N LYS A 894 -4.73 34.60 -49.76
CA LYS A 894 -6.19 34.57 -49.76
C LYS A 894 -6.75 35.05 -48.42
N PHE A 895 -6.14 34.66 -47.32
CA PHE A 895 -6.50 35.10 -45.97
C PHE A 895 -6.28 36.60 -45.79
N GLU A 896 -5.12 37.13 -46.19
CA GLU A 896 -4.81 38.57 -46.10
C GLU A 896 -5.81 39.42 -46.89
N ARG A 897 -6.21 38.98 -48.10
CA ARG A 897 -7.27 39.64 -48.87
C ARG A 897 -8.62 39.63 -48.14
N LEU A 898 -9.03 38.47 -47.62
CA LEU A 898 -10.27 38.34 -46.87
C LEU A 898 -10.28 39.25 -45.63
N VAL A 899 -9.17 39.31 -44.88
CA VAL A 899 -9.04 40.21 -43.72
C VAL A 899 -9.15 41.67 -44.15
N ALA A 900 -8.47 42.07 -45.23
CA ALA A 900 -8.54 43.43 -45.74
C ALA A 900 -9.96 43.82 -46.20
N GLU A 901 -10.73 42.88 -46.75
CA GLU A 901 -12.08 43.12 -47.26
C GLU A 901 -13.16 43.13 -46.16
N ARG A 902 -13.08 42.18 -45.21
CA ARG A 902 -14.16 41.91 -44.24
C ARG A 902 -13.85 42.38 -42.83
N PHE A 903 -12.57 42.53 -42.49
CA PHE A 903 -12.09 42.74 -41.12
C PHE A 903 -11.15 43.96 -41.01
N ALA A 904 -11.26 44.93 -41.93
CA ALA A 904 -10.40 46.13 -41.95
C ALA A 904 -10.39 46.90 -40.61
N ASN A 905 -11.47 46.80 -39.84
CA ASN A 905 -11.61 47.46 -38.53
C ASN A 905 -11.27 46.55 -37.35
N TRP A 906 -10.90 45.29 -37.56
CA TRP A 906 -10.58 44.34 -36.49
C TRP A 906 -9.09 44.29 -36.22
N SER A 907 -8.71 43.83 -35.02
CA SER A 907 -7.30 43.59 -34.68
C SER A 907 -6.93 42.16 -35.06
N LEU A 908 -5.97 42.01 -35.98
CA LEU A 908 -5.38 40.73 -36.34
C LEU A 908 -4.10 40.46 -35.53
N LYS A 909 -3.99 39.29 -34.92
CA LYS A 909 -2.76 38.75 -34.32
C LYS A 909 -2.45 37.41 -34.99
N ILE A 910 -1.33 37.32 -35.69
CA ILE A 910 -0.84 36.03 -36.22
C ILE A 910 -0.08 35.31 -35.10
N LEU A 911 -0.44 34.06 -34.84
CA LEU A 911 0.22 33.19 -33.86
C LEU A 911 1.26 32.30 -34.52
N ARG A 912 0.89 31.66 -35.64
CA ARG A 912 1.78 30.90 -36.52
C ARG A 912 1.70 31.50 -37.91
N ASP A 913 2.85 31.93 -38.44
CA ASP A 913 2.97 32.49 -39.78
C ASP A 913 3.45 31.43 -40.77
N GLY A 914 2.83 31.39 -41.96
CA GLY A 914 3.06 30.38 -42.98
C GLY A 914 1.99 30.48 -44.06
N ASP A 915 2.04 29.60 -45.06
CA ASP A 915 0.91 29.47 -46.01
C ASP A 915 -0.28 28.76 -45.34
N LEU A 916 0.02 27.90 -44.37
CA LEU A 916 -0.88 27.42 -43.32
C LEU A 916 -0.49 28.10 -42.01
N GLY A 917 -1.43 28.74 -41.32
CA GLY A 917 -1.10 29.45 -40.08
C GLY A 917 -2.30 29.70 -39.17
N THR A 918 -2.02 30.05 -37.91
CA THR A 918 -3.04 30.29 -36.89
C THR A 918 -3.12 31.77 -36.51
N PHE A 919 -4.31 32.24 -36.17
CA PHE A 919 -4.58 33.67 -35.98
C PHE A 919 -5.66 33.93 -34.94
N TRP A 920 -5.65 35.17 -34.43
CA TRP A 920 -6.79 35.80 -33.75
C TRP A 920 -7.28 37.00 -34.53
N LEU A 921 -8.60 37.13 -34.67
CA LEU A 921 -9.28 38.35 -35.09
C LEU A 921 -10.16 38.83 -33.93
N THR A 922 -9.82 39.99 -33.38
CA THR A 922 -10.56 40.59 -32.25
C THR A 922 -11.41 41.76 -32.74
N ASN A 923 -12.69 41.73 -32.42
CA ASN A 923 -13.61 42.81 -32.72
C ASN A 923 -13.42 43.95 -31.71
N PRO A 924 -12.98 45.16 -32.14
CA PRO A 924 -12.77 46.27 -31.22
C PRO A 924 -14.05 46.72 -30.53
N ALA A 925 -15.23 46.46 -31.12
CA ALA A 925 -16.52 46.82 -30.53
C ALA A 925 -16.83 46.03 -29.25
N PHE A 926 -16.17 44.89 -29.04
CA PHE A 926 -16.35 43.99 -27.90
C PHE A 926 -15.11 43.87 -27.02
N VAL A 927 -14.12 44.77 -27.19
CA VAL A 927 -12.95 44.83 -26.30
C VAL A 927 -13.46 45.08 -24.88
N ALA A 928 -13.28 44.07 -24.02
CA ALA A 928 -13.46 44.22 -22.59
C ALA A 928 -12.76 45.53 -22.15
N PRO A 929 -13.39 46.36 -21.30
CA PRO A 929 -12.78 47.61 -20.85
C PRO A 929 -11.35 47.28 -20.38
N PRO A 930 -10.37 48.15 -20.70
CA PRO A 930 -8.97 47.85 -20.46
C PRO A 930 -8.84 47.35 -19.03
N ALA A 931 -8.25 46.16 -18.87
CA ALA A 931 -7.88 45.59 -17.59
C ALA A 931 -7.45 46.76 -16.72
N HIS A 932 -8.22 47.05 -15.66
CA HIS A 932 -8.05 48.27 -14.89
C HIS A 932 -6.56 48.58 -14.81
N LYS A 933 -6.13 49.73 -15.34
CA LYS A 933 -4.85 50.29 -14.93
C LYS A 933 -4.96 50.40 -13.42
N TRP A 934 -4.49 49.38 -12.72
CA TRP A 934 -4.27 49.44 -11.29
C TRP A 934 -3.18 50.49 -11.16
N SER A 935 -3.59 51.73 -10.96
CA SER A 935 -2.71 52.74 -10.40
C SER A 935 -2.23 52.14 -9.10
N VAL A 936 -0.94 51.81 -9.06
CA VAL A 936 -0.25 51.28 -7.90
C VAL A 936 -0.54 52.17 -6.69
N ARG A 937 -1.43 51.68 -5.83
CA ARG A 937 -1.55 52.09 -4.44
C ARG A 937 -1.58 50.83 -3.61
N THR A 938 -0.40 50.35 -3.26
CA THR A 938 -0.14 49.25 -2.32
C THR A 938 -0.98 49.42 -1.05
N HIS A 939 -2.00 48.59 -0.85
CA HIS A 939 -2.67 48.44 0.44
C HIS A 939 -2.83 46.94 0.71
N ALA A 940 -2.32 46.49 1.86
CA ALA A 940 -2.41 45.11 2.35
C ALA A 940 -3.88 44.68 2.59
N PRO A 941 -4.19 43.37 2.61
CA PRO A 941 -5.51 42.87 2.98
C PRO A 941 -5.94 43.41 4.36
N THR A 942 -7.11 44.05 4.43
CA THR A 942 -7.60 44.68 5.66
C THR A 942 -8.73 43.87 6.29
N LEU A 943 -8.57 43.55 7.57
CA LEU A 943 -9.64 43.02 8.41
C LEU A 943 -10.59 44.15 8.82
N ARG A 944 -11.88 44.06 8.46
CA ARG A 944 -12.90 44.97 8.98
C ARG A 944 -13.63 44.29 10.14
N ALA A 945 -13.64 44.94 11.30
CA ALA A 945 -14.42 44.52 12.46
C ALA A 945 -15.33 45.67 12.90
N ASP A 946 -16.61 45.37 13.17
CA ASP A 946 -17.43 46.21 14.03
C ASP A 946 -17.22 45.72 15.47
N SER A 947 -16.72 46.60 16.35
CA SER A 947 -16.15 46.23 17.65
C SER A 947 -17.17 45.84 18.73
N THR A 948 -18.39 45.49 18.35
CA THR A 948 -19.52 45.31 19.30
C THR A 948 -20.42 44.10 19.03
N THR A 949 -20.14 43.22 18.05
CA THR A 949 -21.01 42.06 17.76
C THR A 949 -20.25 40.76 17.45
N ASN A 950 -20.93 39.62 17.66
CA ASN A 950 -20.50 38.24 17.31
C ASN A 950 -20.42 37.98 15.78
N ALA A 951 -20.27 39.01 14.96
CA ALA A 951 -20.30 38.93 13.51
C ALA A 951 -19.02 38.28 12.92
N PRO A 952 -19.13 37.57 11.77
CA PRO A 952 -17.98 37.00 11.07
C PRO A 952 -16.94 38.06 10.70
N LEU A 953 -15.67 37.65 10.73
CA LEU A 953 -14.58 38.50 10.26
C LEU A 953 -14.58 38.52 8.74
N THR A 954 -14.89 39.66 8.12
CA THR A 954 -14.84 39.76 6.66
C THR A 954 -13.45 40.14 6.17
N LEU A 955 -12.87 39.24 5.39
CA LEU A 955 -11.64 39.40 4.65
C LEU A 955 -12.00 39.84 3.23
N SER A 956 -11.76 41.12 2.95
CA SER A 956 -11.92 41.69 1.61
C SER A 956 -10.55 41.81 0.97
N MET A 957 -10.36 41.13 -0.16
CA MET A 957 -9.10 41.09 -0.91
C MET A 957 -9.16 42.03 -2.09
N ASN A 958 -8.02 42.62 -2.42
CA ASN A 958 -7.85 43.37 -3.66
C ASN A 958 -7.08 42.51 -4.68
N GLY A 959 -7.26 42.80 -5.97
CA GLY A 959 -6.73 42.02 -7.09
C GLY A 959 -5.21 41.96 -7.23
N THR A 960 -4.43 42.37 -6.21
CA THR A 960 -2.96 42.32 -6.17
C THR A 960 -2.40 41.58 -4.95
N THR A 961 -3.26 40.92 -4.16
CA THR A 961 -2.83 40.21 -2.93
C THR A 961 -2.04 38.95 -3.28
N THR A 962 -0.87 38.74 -2.67
CA THR A 962 -0.07 37.53 -2.86
C THR A 962 -0.62 36.36 -2.03
N PHE A 963 -0.33 35.12 -2.45
CA PHE A 963 -0.64 33.90 -1.68
C PHE A 963 -0.23 34.01 -0.21
N GLN A 964 0.99 34.51 0.06
CA GLN A 964 1.53 34.62 1.42
C GLN A 964 0.76 35.62 2.28
N GLU A 965 0.37 36.77 1.71
CA GLU A 965 -0.40 37.79 2.42
C GLU A 965 -1.82 37.31 2.76
N VAL A 966 -2.47 36.60 1.82
CA VAL A 966 -3.78 35.97 2.06
C VAL A 966 -3.68 34.95 3.19
N LEU A 967 -2.74 34.02 3.07
CA LEU A 967 -2.59 32.93 4.04
C LEU A 967 -2.23 33.45 5.43
N GLN A 968 -1.33 34.43 5.52
CA GLN A 968 -0.95 35.03 6.79
C GLN A 968 -2.12 35.77 7.45
N THR A 969 -2.97 36.44 6.66
CA THR A 969 -4.14 37.14 7.21
C THR A 969 -5.20 36.15 7.71
N LEU A 970 -5.42 35.03 7.00
CA LEU A 970 -6.29 33.96 7.47
C LEU A 970 -5.77 33.34 8.78
N ARG A 971 -4.47 33.05 8.88
CA ARG A 971 -3.83 32.56 10.13
C ARG A 971 -3.98 33.54 11.30
N GLN A 972 -3.90 34.84 11.04
CA GLN A 972 -4.12 35.87 12.06
C GLN A 972 -5.59 35.97 12.48
N ALA A 973 -6.52 35.70 11.57
CA ALA A 973 -7.95 35.70 11.85
C ALA A 973 -8.42 34.47 12.65
N ALA A 974 -7.80 33.30 12.43
CA ALA A 974 -8.17 32.01 13.04
C ALA A 974 -8.34 32.03 14.58
N PRO A 975 -7.46 32.65 15.38
CA PRO A 975 -7.65 32.70 16.84
C PRO A 975 -8.70 33.74 17.28
N LEU A 976 -9.13 34.65 16.41
CA LEU A 976 -9.91 35.84 16.79
C LEU A 976 -11.43 35.68 16.63
N ARG A 977 -11.88 34.75 15.78
CA ARG A 977 -13.31 34.53 15.48
C ARG A 977 -13.61 33.06 15.19
N ASN A 978 -14.84 32.65 15.46
CA ASN A 978 -15.36 31.35 15.07
C ASN A 978 -15.86 31.32 13.62
N GLN A 979 -15.95 32.46 12.94
CA GLN A 979 -16.35 32.53 11.55
C GLN A 979 -15.53 33.59 10.81
N ILE A 980 -15.00 33.22 9.64
CA ILE A 980 -14.21 34.08 8.75
C ILE A 980 -14.84 34.03 7.37
N LEU A 981 -15.19 35.19 6.81
CA LEU A 981 -15.77 35.33 5.49
C LEU A 981 -14.71 35.86 4.52
N VAL A 982 -14.42 35.12 3.45
CA VAL A 982 -13.59 35.57 2.34
C VAL A 982 -14.50 36.00 1.20
N GLU A 983 -14.48 37.30 0.89
CA GLU A 983 -15.18 37.83 -0.27
C GLU A 983 -14.40 37.55 -1.56
N HIS A 984 -15.09 37.48 -2.71
CA HIS A 984 -14.45 37.27 -4.01
C HIS A 984 -13.70 35.93 -4.15
N TYR A 985 -14.20 34.90 -3.47
CA TYR A 985 -13.65 33.54 -3.58
C TYR A 985 -13.86 33.00 -4.99
N GLY A 986 -12.77 32.77 -5.72
CA GLY A 986 -12.80 32.29 -7.11
C GLY A 986 -12.32 33.31 -8.14
N ASP A 987 -12.13 34.57 -7.76
CA ASP A 987 -11.65 35.63 -8.67
C ASP A 987 -10.13 35.52 -8.95
N SER A 988 -9.39 34.68 -8.19
CA SER A 988 -7.97 34.42 -8.37
C SER A 988 -7.58 33.02 -7.89
N GLY A 989 -6.80 32.29 -8.69
CA GLY A 989 -6.26 30.98 -8.33
C GLY A 989 -5.35 31.01 -7.10
N MET A 990 -4.67 32.12 -6.84
CA MET A 990 -3.84 32.29 -5.64
C MET A 990 -4.68 32.37 -4.34
N ILE A 991 -5.87 32.97 -4.42
CA ILE A 991 -6.81 33.03 -3.29
C ILE A 991 -7.32 31.61 -2.98
N HIS A 992 -7.67 30.86 -4.03
CA HIS A 992 -8.09 29.46 -3.90
C HIS A 992 -7.00 28.62 -3.22
N GLN A 993 -5.76 28.71 -3.71
CA GLN A 993 -4.62 27.98 -3.16
C GLN A 993 -4.34 28.34 -1.68
N ALA A 994 -4.46 29.61 -1.32
CA ALA A 994 -4.26 30.06 0.06
C ALA A 994 -5.39 29.60 0.99
N CYS A 995 -6.64 29.59 0.54
CA CYS A 995 -7.78 29.03 1.28
C CYS A 995 -7.67 27.51 1.46
N ASP A 996 -7.20 26.78 0.44
CA ASP A 996 -6.95 25.33 0.54
C ASP A 996 -5.82 25.03 1.54
N THR A 997 -4.73 25.81 1.49
CA THR A 997 -3.61 25.69 2.45
C THR A 997 -4.08 25.98 3.87
N PHE A 998 -4.89 27.02 4.07
CA PHE A 998 -5.48 27.35 5.38
C PHE A 998 -6.39 26.22 5.89
N THR A 999 -7.19 25.60 5.02
CA THR A 999 -8.07 24.46 5.38
C THR A 999 -7.26 23.26 5.89
N ALA A 1000 -6.11 23.00 5.27
CA ALA A 1000 -5.22 21.91 5.70
C ALA A 1000 -4.54 22.18 7.04
N GLU A 1001 -4.22 23.45 7.33
CA GLU A 1001 -3.57 23.88 8.58
C GLU A 1001 -4.54 24.04 9.76
N HIS A 1002 -5.80 24.35 9.47
CA HIS A 1002 -6.84 24.63 10.44
C HIS A 1002 -8.07 23.72 10.25
N PRO A 1003 -7.95 22.40 10.49
CA PRO A 1003 -9.03 21.43 10.29
C PRO A 1003 -10.23 21.64 11.21
N GLU A 1004 -10.09 22.49 12.25
CA GLU A 1004 -11.18 22.92 13.10
C GLU A 1004 -12.17 23.88 12.41
N PHE A 1005 -11.82 24.44 11.25
CA PHE A 1005 -12.72 25.24 10.42
C PHE A 1005 -13.31 24.41 9.28
N GLU A 1006 -14.63 24.42 9.18
CA GLU A 1006 -15.39 23.87 8.07
C GLU A 1006 -15.61 24.93 6.99
N ARG A 1007 -15.47 24.53 5.72
CA ARG A 1007 -15.54 25.44 4.58
C ARG A 1007 -16.91 25.36 3.90
N GLN A 1008 -17.56 26.50 3.71
CA GLN A 1008 -18.83 26.61 3.00
C GLN A 1008 -18.74 27.71 1.94
N ILE A 1009 -18.98 27.36 0.67
CA ILE A 1009 -19.03 28.35 -0.41
C ILE A 1009 -20.49 28.81 -0.57
N VAL A 1010 -20.70 30.12 -0.47
CA VAL A 1010 -22.02 30.73 -0.65
C VAL A 1010 -21.97 31.67 -1.86
N ARG A 1011 -22.85 31.42 -2.84
CA ARG A 1011 -23.00 32.28 -4.02
C ARG A 1011 -24.07 33.33 -3.76
N HIS A 1012 -23.74 34.60 -4.03
CA HIS A 1012 -24.71 35.70 -3.93
C HIS A 1012 -24.56 36.60 -5.17
N GLY A 1013 -25.37 36.33 -6.21
CA GLY A 1013 -25.21 36.98 -7.51
C GLY A 1013 -23.94 36.53 -8.25
N ASP A 1014 -23.20 37.47 -8.83
CA ASP A 1014 -21.99 37.21 -9.64
C ASP A 1014 -20.72 36.93 -8.83
N ALA A 1015 -20.73 37.15 -7.51
CA ALA A 1015 -19.60 36.90 -6.63
C ALA A 1015 -19.82 35.65 -5.76
N ALA A 1016 -18.79 34.80 -5.68
CA ALA A 1016 -18.73 33.72 -4.70
C ALA A 1016 -18.01 34.18 -3.44
N ARG A 1017 -18.50 33.72 -2.29
CA ARG A 1017 -17.91 33.98 -0.98
C ARG A 1017 -17.58 32.63 -0.32
N LEU A 1018 -16.45 32.56 0.36
CA LEU A 1018 -16.09 31.40 1.17
C LEU A 1018 -16.25 31.73 2.64
N ILE A 1019 -16.95 30.89 3.37
CA ILE A 1019 -17.12 30.97 4.81
C ILE A 1019 -16.29 29.86 5.43
N PHE A 1020 -15.37 30.22 6.33
CA PHE A 1020 -14.75 29.31 7.27
C PHE A 1020 -15.47 29.40 8.60
N GLU A 1021 -16.05 28.30 9.06
CA GLU A 1021 -16.80 28.24 10.33
C GLU A 1021 -16.20 27.19 11.25
N LYS A 1022 -15.81 27.61 12.45
CA LYS A 1022 -15.17 26.74 13.44
C LYS A 1022 -16.20 25.76 13.97
N ARG A 1023 -15.88 24.47 13.90
CA ARG A 1023 -16.76 23.40 14.38
C ARG A 1023 -17.06 23.61 15.87
N SER A 1024 -18.34 23.82 16.20
CA SER A 1024 -18.82 23.76 17.57
C SER A 1024 -18.54 22.36 18.12
N SER A 1025 -17.78 22.25 19.21
CA SER A 1025 -17.70 20.98 19.93
C SER A 1025 -19.12 20.59 20.38
N PRO A 1026 -19.55 19.33 20.18
CA PRO A 1026 -20.83 18.85 20.69
C PRO A 1026 -20.91 18.90 22.21
#